data_AF-A0A7Y5C5M2-F1
#
_entry.id   AF-A0A7Y5C5M2-F1
#
_cell.length_a   1.000
_cell.length_b   1.000
_cell.length_c   1.000
_cell.angle_alpha   90.00
_cell.angle_beta   90.00
_cell.angle_gamma   90.00
#
_symmetry.space_group_name_H-M   'P 1'
#
loop_
_entity.id
_entity.type
_entity.pdbx_description
1 polymer ?
#
loop_
_entity_poly.entity_id
_entity_poly.type
_entity_poly.pdbx_seq_one_letter_code
_entity_poly.pdbx_strand_id
1 'polypeptide(L)'
;MRALCLAVITLFSFGAAIADEWWNADWRVRHRIDINADLITSDLENFPVRIALLAPDCKHDPSTEGRDVRVVDSNGNLIDIEIASWTADGIELYVRVPAIKAGQPKQRLYLYYGNPNAPALPAAGVWDDSYRAVLHLRNDANDASGKNAVVTAEGSVALEQSGAQFTEQPGYLNVAPEALAGIGEQLTIAMRFRMVENPGLQNLASGRKTEGPEEWFNFGIKTPNIVHTNATSEGKRAAEMNSSGIAPGEWHSAVIRYDARVRSRTICIDGTVFERDEALTGPLRINELRIGRGVLHFEPWQFHGTIDEVRIAAVARSDSWLKAEAGSLAESNVLAPVGEAQRYGEAEPPPAAFRLVGPQDGTEWRKRGPIVLSWSPSVGAESYTLRLTSNRNGESRTDSYTGLRGTSFILHRGIEPSSGKQSLAEGYLNSSNVTELGWSVEAIGNGGSTKSSESRRLAVYAWKDALGTHPPADAAQPALKRATATEYDLRGYLRTRIDNAIDEYLISTPTTSPAILQVLRDRDKAPLREPLVPWAGEFAGKYLTAAQLTWRLTRDEELKAVIDRFVKDLVACQQEDGYLGPFPKSSRITGGNWDVWGHYHCMLGLMLYYEDTQYEPALDACEKAADLLFETFGPGGPSLINDGGGGQMNMAVCHGLVLLYKKTGVDRYLELAKYIVHEAWNDAGAGRYLESALAGKPITEFPQHRWEAIHDWQALPELYWLTGDEQYKKAFEHMWWSAVKGDRHNTGGLTSGEGFVGSPFNTGAIETCCTVAWLAMSIDMLRLTGDSRVADEIELSTLNSALGAIPYGGRSCAYNVPMNGTRLFGVELHWQAPKGGPDLNCCSVNANRPLGMISEWALMEKDGGLAINFYGPCTMKATLASGNRVTIEQDTQYPADGKVTLKLTLDRPESFPLAVRVPRWSKHFSMIVNNEPTRRIYNPGQYSGEVREWKSGDVIELEFDFTPHFWAGQESFANTVSFYRGPILYAYDARYNTLNPSELPKIDPATAQFTPGTFDGDAIPPWIYGTINAADGTPIHVVDLSSAGQTGNQYVTWLRATAPPVSEVIPYSADAQ
;
A
#
# COMPACT_ATOMS: atom_id res chain seq x y z
N MET A 1 -4.74 51.19 -47.37
CA MET A 1 -4.77 52.63 -47.04
C MET A 1 -4.01 52.81 -45.72
N ARG A 2 -2.83 53.45 -45.77
CA ARG A 2 -2.48 54.70 -45.03
C ARG A 2 -2.78 54.62 -43.52
N ALA A 3 -1.79 54.31 -42.67
CA ALA A 3 -0.78 55.23 -42.10
C ALA A 3 -1.37 56.28 -41.14
N LEU A 4 -1.06 56.16 -39.84
CA LEU A 4 -0.89 57.23 -38.81
C LEU A 4 -0.43 56.52 -37.50
N CYS A 5 0.87 56.43 -37.19
CA CYS A 5 1.74 57.37 -36.47
C CYS A 5 1.35 57.70 -35.02
N LEU A 6 2.17 57.15 -34.10
CA LEU A 6 2.79 57.72 -32.89
C LEU A 6 1.92 58.46 -31.86
N ALA A 7 1.79 57.85 -30.67
CA ALA A 7 2.11 58.46 -29.38
C ALA A 7 2.16 57.36 -28.30
N VAL A 8 3.30 56.67 -28.17
CA VAL A 8 3.61 55.86 -26.98
C VAL A 8 4.15 56.83 -25.94
N ILE A 9 3.33 57.18 -24.96
CA ILE A 9 3.77 57.88 -23.75
C ILE A 9 4.61 56.88 -22.94
N THR A 10 5.91 57.11 -22.93
CA THR A 10 6.89 56.50 -22.02
C THR A 10 6.54 56.91 -20.59
N LEU A 11 5.79 56.07 -19.88
CA LEU A 11 5.77 56.08 -18.42
C LEU A 11 7.09 55.43 -17.96
N PHE A 12 8.14 56.23 -17.88
CA PHE A 12 9.31 55.88 -17.08
C PHE A 12 8.85 55.81 -15.62
N SER A 13 8.86 54.60 -15.07
CA SER A 13 8.77 54.37 -13.63
C SER A 13 9.97 55.01 -12.94
N PHE A 14 9.83 56.25 -12.48
CA PHE A 14 10.71 56.82 -11.46
C PHE A 14 10.38 56.14 -10.13
N GLY A 15 11.16 55.12 -9.79
CA GLY A 15 11.05 54.39 -8.53
C GLY A 15 12.39 53.82 -8.04
N ALA A 16 13.51 54.39 -8.50
CA ALA A 16 14.85 54.13 -7.97
C ALA A 16 15.51 55.48 -7.75
N ALA A 17 15.34 56.08 -6.56
CA ALA A 17 15.89 57.41 -6.30
C ALA A 17 16.16 57.76 -4.83
N ILE A 18 16.16 56.83 -3.85
CA ILE A 18 16.48 57.22 -2.45
C ILE A 18 17.54 56.32 -1.80
N ALA A 19 17.60 55.00 -2.10
CA ALA A 19 18.72 54.17 -1.64
C ALA A 19 20.10 54.61 -2.21
N ASP A 20 20.13 55.36 -3.32
CA ASP A 20 21.35 55.94 -3.88
C ASP A 20 21.91 57.12 -3.06
N GLU A 21 21.15 57.72 -2.11
CA GLU A 21 21.68 58.78 -1.25
C GLU A 21 22.79 58.27 -0.31
N TRP A 22 22.69 57.00 0.11
CA TRP A 22 23.73 56.32 0.88
C TRP A 22 24.87 55.80 0.01
N TRP A 23 24.69 55.61 -1.30
CA TRP A 23 25.75 55.12 -2.19
C TRP A 23 26.51 56.30 -2.79
N ASN A 24 27.51 56.80 -2.06
CA ASN A 24 28.21 58.04 -2.40
C ASN A 24 29.73 57.96 -2.10
N ALA A 25 30.42 59.08 -2.19
CA ALA A 25 31.88 59.15 -1.97
C ALA A 25 32.33 58.82 -0.54
N ASP A 26 31.45 58.89 0.45
CA ASP A 26 31.74 58.55 1.85
C ASP A 26 31.39 57.10 2.18
N TRP A 27 30.42 56.50 1.47
CA TRP A 27 29.97 55.11 1.60
C TRP A 27 30.21 54.36 0.29
N ARG A 28 31.49 54.05 0.05
CA ARG A 28 31.99 53.63 -1.28
C ARG A 28 31.71 52.19 -1.63
N VAL A 29 31.40 51.34 -0.65
CA VAL A 29 31.17 49.90 -0.83
C VAL A 29 29.80 49.56 -0.27
N ARG A 30 29.00 48.83 -1.06
CA ARG A 30 27.74 48.25 -0.62
C ARG A 30 27.59 46.80 -1.04
N HIS A 31 26.83 46.04 -0.27
CA HIS A 31 26.33 44.73 -0.64
C HIS A 31 24.81 44.79 -0.73
N ARG A 32 24.25 44.24 -1.81
CA ARG A 32 22.80 44.00 -1.88
C ARG A 32 22.45 42.75 -1.10
N ILE A 33 21.33 42.78 -0.40
CA ILE A 33 20.71 41.64 0.26
C ILE A 33 19.28 41.53 -0.28
N ASP A 34 18.95 40.41 -0.92
CA ASP A 34 17.62 40.16 -1.45
C ASP A 34 16.89 39.20 -0.50
N ILE A 35 15.81 39.66 0.15
CA ILE A 35 15.02 38.83 1.07
C ILE A 35 14.12 37.87 0.28
N ASN A 36 14.30 36.58 0.49
CA ASN A 36 13.51 35.51 -0.12
C ASN A 36 12.16 35.33 0.60
N ALA A 37 11.18 36.14 0.19
CA ALA A 37 9.82 36.07 0.71
C ALA A 37 9.04 34.81 0.28
N ASP A 38 9.57 33.98 -0.62
CA ASP A 38 8.91 32.73 -1.05
C ASP A 38 9.14 31.59 -0.05
N LEU A 39 10.09 31.72 0.87
CA LEU A 39 10.28 30.77 1.98
C LEU A 39 9.15 30.83 3.02
N ILE A 40 8.37 31.91 3.02
CA ILE A 40 7.34 32.18 4.01
C ILE A 40 5.95 32.18 3.38
N THR A 41 4.96 31.73 4.15
CA THR A 41 3.55 31.64 3.71
C THR A 41 2.67 32.71 4.36
N SER A 42 3.22 33.51 5.27
CA SER A 42 2.55 34.59 5.98
C SER A 42 3.56 35.67 6.33
N ASP A 43 3.12 36.91 6.41
CA ASP A 43 3.96 38.04 6.81
C ASP A 43 4.67 37.80 8.15
N LEU A 44 5.91 38.26 8.23
CA LEU A 44 6.69 38.34 9.46
C LEU A 44 6.91 39.82 9.80
N GLU A 45 6.80 40.17 11.07
CA GLU A 45 7.02 41.54 11.56
C GLU A 45 8.19 41.53 12.54
N ASN A 46 9.04 42.56 12.50
CA ASN A 46 10.23 42.72 13.34
C ASN A 46 11.13 41.47 13.40
N PHE A 47 11.40 40.88 12.24
CA PHE A 47 12.10 39.61 12.15
C PHE A 47 13.63 39.79 12.16
N PRO A 48 14.38 39.13 13.06
CA PRO A 48 15.83 39.19 13.08
C PRO A 48 16.43 38.31 11.98
N VAL A 49 17.11 38.94 11.03
CA VAL A 49 17.80 38.26 9.93
C VAL A 49 19.31 38.28 10.17
N ARG A 50 19.93 37.11 10.14
CA ARG A 50 21.39 36.95 10.13
C ARG A 50 21.94 37.48 8.81
N ILE A 51 23.04 38.23 8.84
CA ILE A 51 23.81 38.65 7.68
C ILE A 51 25.28 38.35 7.96
N ALA A 52 25.92 37.58 7.08
CA ALA A 52 27.32 37.21 7.21
C ALA A 52 28.10 37.53 5.93
N LEU A 53 29.23 38.20 6.08
CA LEU A 53 30.17 38.57 5.04
C LEU A 53 31.54 37.97 5.40
N LEU A 54 31.94 36.91 4.71
CA LEU A 54 33.21 36.21 4.98
C LEU A 54 34.33 36.72 4.05
N ALA A 55 35.59 36.58 4.46
CA ALA A 55 36.73 36.86 3.60
C ALA A 55 36.82 35.83 2.44
N PRO A 56 37.17 36.23 1.20
CA PRO A 56 37.72 37.52 0.77
C PRO A 56 36.68 38.57 0.35
N ASP A 57 35.38 38.27 0.43
CA ASP A 57 34.29 39.13 -0.07
C ASP A 57 34.09 40.40 0.77
N CYS A 58 34.71 40.43 1.96
CA CYS A 58 34.71 41.56 2.87
C CYS A 58 36.12 42.15 3.03
N LYS A 59 36.35 43.39 2.57
CA LYS A 59 37.60 44.14 2.77
C LYS A 59 37.33 45.33 3.69
N HIS A 60 37.09 45.05 4.96
CA HIS A 60 36.82 46.05 5.99
C HIS A 60 38.03 46.29 6.91
N ASP A 61 37.99 47.35 7.70
CA ASP A 61 38.99 47.63 8.72
C ASP A 61 38.50 47.08 10.08
N PRO A 62 39.14 46.03 10.65
CA PRO A 62 38.70 45.46 11.92
C PRO A 62 38.82 46.45 13.09
N SER A 63 39.62 47.53 12.96
CA SER A 63 39.79 48.54 14.02
C SER A 63 38.61 49.51 14.17
N THR A 64 37.65 49.50 13.24
CA THR A 64 36.45 50.34 13.35
C THR A 64 35.46 49.80 14.38
N GLU A 65 35.61 48.53 14.78
CA GLU A 65 34.67 47.81 15.68
C GLU A 65 33.22 47.93 15.18
N GLY A 66 33.04 47.90 13.86
CA GLY A 66 31.74 48.02 13.19
C GLY A 66 31.07 49.39 13.28
N ARG A 67 31.76 50.44 13.76
CA ARG A 67 31.22 51.82 13.75
C ARG A 67 30.85 52.31 12.35
N ASP A 68 31.53 51.80 11.34
CA ASP A 68 31.39 52.17 9.95
C ASP A 68 30.49 51.21 9.15
N VAL A 69 29.54 50.50 9.77
CA VAL A 69 28.56 49.67 9.04
C VAL A 69 27.15 50.23 9.14
N ARG A 70 26.38 50.22 8.05
CA ARG A 70 24.95 50.61 8.04
C ARG A 70 24.16 49.68 7.15
N VAL A 71 22.95 49.31 7.60
CA VAL A 71 22.00 48.59 6.77
C VAL A 71 20.78 49.46 6.54
N VAL A 72 20.37 49.61 5.29
CA VAL A 72 19.18 50.39 4.92
C VAL A 72 18.23 49.58 4.07
N ASP A 73 16.95 49.91 4.11
CA ASP A 73 15.98 49.35 3.16
C ASP A 73 16.07 50.00 1.77
N SER A 74 15.24 49.52 0.84
CA SER A 74 15.16 50.06 -0.53
C SER A 74 14.72 51.53 -0.61
N ASN A 75 14.13 52.08 0.45
CA ASN A 75 13.72 53.47 0.55
C ASN A 75 14.80 54.34 1.23
N GLY A 76 15.93 53.78 1.65
CA GLY A 76 17.01 54.48 2.34
C GLY A 76 16.81 54.64 3.86
N ASN A 77 15.80 53.98 4.44
CA ASN A 77 15.58 54.01 5.88
C ASN A 77 16.59 53.13 6.60
N LEU A 78 17.16 53.63 7.70
CA LEU A 78 18.10 52.88 8.52
C LEU A 78 17.40 51.71 9.24
N ILE A 79 18.05 50.55 9.21
CA ILE A 79 17.61 49.32 9.87
C ILE A 79 18.46 49.10 11.13
N ASP A 80 17.80 48.74 12.23
CA ASP A 80 18.48 48.42 13.48
C ASP A 80 19.34 47.17 13.29
N ILE A 81 20.60 47.25 13.72
CA ILE A 81 21.57 46.17 13.60
C ILE A 81 22.21 45.83 14.93
N GLU A 82 22.56 44.58 15.11
CA GLU A 82 23.44 44.12 16.17
C GLU A 82 24.65 43.45 15.54
N ILE A 83 25.85 43.80 15.98
CA ILE A 83 27.09 43.21 15.50
C ILE A 83 27.41 42.00 16.36
N ALA A 84 27.25 40.79 15.81
CA ALA A 84 27.61 39.54 16.47
C ALA A 84 29.11 39.24 16.36
N SER A 85 29.75 39.66 15.26
CA SER A 85 31.19 39.48 15.05
C SER A 85 31.75 40.51 14.07
N TRP A 86 32.92 41.07 14.39
CA TRP A 86 33.68 41.99 13.53
C TRP A 86 35.17 41.64 13.62
N THR A 87 35.63 40.76 12.73
CA THR A 87 37.03 40.27 12.75
C THR A 87 37.64 40.35 11.36
N ALA A 88 38.97 40.23 11.26
CA ALA A 88 39.65 40.20 9.96
C ALA A 88 39.13 39.10 9.00
N ASP A 89 38.48 38.06 9.53
CA ASP A 89 37.94 36.92 8.77
C ASP A 89 36.53 37.18 8.22
N GLY A 90 35.83 38.22 8.73
CA GLY A 90 34.49 38.57 8.27
C GLY A 90 33.67 39.41 9.25
N ILE A 91 32.49 39.80 8.78
CA ILE A 91 31.47 40.53 9.56
C ILE A 91 30.26 39.61 9.70
N GLU A 92 29.74 39.51 10.92
CA GLU A 92 28.45 38.88 11.19
C GLU A 92 27.57 39.83 12.00
N LEU A 93 26.37 40.07 11.52
CA LEU A 93 25.43 40.98 12.16
C LEU A 93 24.00 40.47 12.02
N TYR A 94 23.13 40.96 12.88
CA TYR A 94 21.71 40.72 12.87
C TYR A 94 20.97 42.00 12.53
N VAL A 95 20.04 41.93 11.58
CA VAL A 95 19.22 43.08 11.16
C VAL A 95 17.77 42.83 11.55
N ARG A 96 17.13 43.82 12.18
CA ARG A 96 15.69 43.73 12.48
C ARG A 96 14.89 44.21 11.29
N VAL A 97 14.46 43.27 10.44
CA VAL A 97 13.64 43.60 9.28
C VAL A 97 12.22 43.94 9.76
N PRO A 98 11.73 45.18 9.58
CA PRO A 98 10.46 45.62 10.14
C PRO A 98 9.28 44.77 9.66
N ALA A 99 9.27 44.39 8.39
CA ALA A 99 8.32 43.43 7.85
C ALA A 99 8.96 42.63 6.70
N ILE A 100 8.72 41.31 6.69
CA ILE A 100 8.94 40.43 5.54
C ILE A 100 7.56 40.02 5.03
N LYS A 101 7.15 40.56 3.90
CA LYS A 101 5.83 40.34 3.29
C LYS A 101 5.81 39.09 2.41
N ALA A 102 4.92 38.14 2.71
CA ALA A 102 4.79 36.92 1.93
C ALA A 102 4.29 37.22 0.52
N GLY A 103 4.84 36.54 -0.48
CA GLY A 103 4.46 36.74 -1.89
C GLY A 103 4.88 38.08 -2.50
N GLN A 104 5.67 38.90 -1.80
CA GLN A 104 6.30 40.10 -2.37
C GLN A 104 7.74 39.80 -2.81
N PRO A 105 8.00 39.68 -4.13
CA PRO A 105 9.29 39.19 -4.64
C PRO A 105 10.45 40.19 -4.56
N LYS A 106 10.25 41.40 -4.01
CA LYS A 106 11.24 42.50 -4.08
C LYS A 106 11.41 43.26 -2.77
N GLN A 107 11.90 42.57 -1.75
CA GLN A 107 12.30 43.19 -0.48
C GLN A 107 13.82 43.19 -0.42
N ARG A 108 14.44 44.37 -0.54
CA ARG A 108 15.90 44.51 -0.61
C ARG A 108 16.43 45.37 0.52
N LEU A 109 17.55 44.93 1.06
CA LEU A 109 18.38 45.71 1.98
C LEU A 109 19.73 45.97 1.32
N TYR A 110 20.39 47.03 1.78
CA TYR A 110 21.75 47.35 1.38
C TYR A 110 22.61 47.51 2.62
N LEU A 111 23.70 46.75 2.67
CA LEU A 111 24.72 46.86 3.71
C LEU A 111 25.87 47.71 3.17
N TYR A 112 26.16 48.82 3.82
CA TYR A 112 27.25 49.74 3.52
C TYR A 112 28.35 49.63 4.57
N TYR A 113 29.62 49.69 4.15
CA TYR A 113 30.76 49.83 5.05
C TYR A 113 31.94 50.61 4.45
N GLY A 114 32.94 50.94 5.28
CA GLY A 114 34.17 51.61 4.85
C GLY A 114 34.14 53.14 4.93
N ASN A 115 33.27 53.70 5.78
CA ASN A 115 33.22 55.14 6.05
C ASN A 115 33.98 55.50 7.34
N PRO A 116 35.22 56.03 7.26
CA PRO A 116 36.04 56.32 8.44
C PRO A 116 35.48 57.45 9.32
N ASN A 117 34.53 58.23 8.81
CA ASN A 117 33.90 59.34 9.52
C ASN A 117 32.46 59.00 9.99
N ALA A 118 32.08 57.72 9.98
CA ALA A 118 30.74 57.30 10.36
C ALA A 118 30.43 57.71 11.82
N PRO A 119 29.24 58.28 12.09
CA PRO A 119 28.81 58.56 13.46
C PRO A 119 28.65 57.25 14.26
N ALA A 120 28.49 57.33 15.57
CA ALA A 120 28.20 56.16 16.40
C ALA A 120 26.88 55.48 15.96
N LEU A 121 26.81 54.15 16.11
CA LEU A 121 25.58 53.40 15.88
C LEU A 121 24.53 53.74 16.95
N PRO A 122 23.24 53.90 16.59
CA PRO A 122 22.16 53.95 17.57
C PRO A 122 22.12 52.66 18.40
N ALA A 123 21.63 52.75 19.65
CA ALA A 123 21.37 51.56 20.46
C ALA A 123 20.34 50.66 19.75
N ALA A 124 20.70 49.42 19.52
CA ALA A 124 19.92 48.49 18.71
C ALA A 124 18.85 47.76 19.52
N GLY A 125 17.67 47.57 18.95
CA GLY A 125 16.59 46.76 19.52
C GLY A 125 16.26 45.56 18.65
N VAL A 126 17.24 44.74 18.27
CA VAL A 126 17.04 43.67 17.27
C VAL A 126 16.10 42.57 17.76
N TRP A 127 16.25 42.15 19.00
CA TRP A 127 15.46 41.07 19.60
C TRP A 127 14.20 41.61 20.27
N ASP A 128 13.07 40.95 20.04
CA ASP A 128 11.81 41.26 20.72
C ASP A 128 11.77 40.69 22.16
N ASP A 129 10.79 41.13 22.95
CA ASP A 129 10.63 40.73 24.36
C ASP A 129 10.34 39.24 24.60
N SER A 130 10.05 38.47 23.54
CA SER A 130 9.76 37.04 23.67
C SER A 130 11.02 36.16 23.70
N TYR A 131 12.17 36.70 23.28
CA TYR A 131 13.46 36.03 23.42
C TYR A 131 13.88 36.01 24.89
N ARG A 132 14.27 34.83 25.35
CA ARG A 132 14.74 34.56 26.72
C ARG A 132 16.26 34.46 26.80
N ALA A 133 16.89 34.00 25.72
CA ALA A 133 18.32 34.01 25.56
C ALA A 133 18.66 34.07 24.07
N VAL A 134 19.66 34.87 23.73
CA VAL A 134 20.30 34.87 22.42
C VAL A 134 21.80 34.72 22.65
N LEU A 135 22.36 33.62 22.18
CA LEU A 135 23.71 33.20 22.49
C LEU A 135 24.50 33.06 21.19
N HIS A 136 25.41 34.01 20.94
CA HIS A 136 26.31 33.98 19.80
C HIS A 136 27.51 33.04 20.00
N LEU A 137 27.79 32.58 21.22
CA LEU A 137 28.76 31.50 21.55
C LEU A 137 30.21 31.66 21.02
N ARG A 138 30.59 32.83 20.50
CA ARG A 138 31.92 33.11 19.97
C ARG A 138 32.82 33.72 21.03
N ASN A 139 33.71 32.90 21.58
CA ASN A 139 34.63 33.23 22.68
C ASN A 139 33.98 33.53 24.04
N ASP A 140 32.66 33.75 24.10
CA ASP A 140 31.90 33.90 25.33
C ASP A 140 30.50 33.26 25.21
N ALA A 141 29.77 33.20 26.33
CA ALA A 141 28.39 32.70 26.41
C ALA A 141 27.42 33.80 26.85
N ASN A 142 27.73 35.06 26.50
CA ASN A 142 26.94 36.21 26.91
C ASN A 142 25.59 36.24 26.17
N ASP A 143 24.58 36.80 26.85
CA ASP A 143 23.23 36.95 26.31
C ASP A 143 23.05 38.31 25.63
N ALA A 144 22.73 38.25 24.33
CA ALA A 144 22.45 39.40 23.48
C ALA A 144 20.99 39.91 23.56
N SER A 145 20.08 39.16 24.18
CA SER A 145 18.65 39.53 24.24
C SER A 145 18.36 40.73 25.17
N GLY A 146 19.35 41.18 25.94
CA GLY A 146 19.20 42.21 26.97
C GLY A 146 18.46 41.72 28.24
N LYS A 147 18.18 40.41 28.35
CA LYS A 147 17.58 39.78 29.54
C LYS A 147 18.60 39.22 30.53
N ASN A 148 19.89 39.27 30.18
CA ASN A 148 21.02 38.77 30.98
C ASN A 148 20.85 37.30 31.38
N ALA A 149 20.44 36.45 30.43
CA ALA A 149 20.39 35.00 30.65
C ALA A 149 21.74 34.49 31.14
N VAL A 150 21.75 33.83 32.29
CA VAL A 150 22.98 33.24 32.85
C VAL A 150 23.21 31.90 32.14
N VAL A 151 24.31 31.79 31.42
CA VAL A 151 24.73 30.58 30.72
C VAL A 151 26.15 30.20 31.15
N THR A 152 26.34 28.96 31.59
CA THR A 152 27.66 28.45 32.00
C THR A 152 28.08 27.29 31.12
N ALA A 153 29.36 27.26 30.75
CA ALA A 153 29.98 26.10 30.12
C ALA A 153 30.42 25.12 31.22
N GLU A 154 29.87 23.91 31.21
CA GLU A 154 30.14 22.86 32.18
C GLU A 154 30.88 21.70 31.52
N GLY A 155 31.97 21.24 32.13
CA GLY A 155 32.77 20.12 31.60
C GLY A 155 33.57 20.48 30.33
N SER A 156 33.69 19.54 29.39
CA SER A 156 34.55 19.67 28.20
C SER A 156 33.89 20.41 27.03
N VAL A 157 33.55 21.68 27.26
CA VAL A 157 33.10 22.63 26.23
C VAL A 157 34.05 23.81 26.16
N ALA A 158 34.54 24.12 24.96
CA ALA A 158 35.37 25.29 24.72
C ALA A 158 34.60 26.32 23.88
N LEU A 159 34.56 27.58 24.34
CA LEU A 159 33.99 28.69 23.59
C LEU A 159 35.08 29.27 22.69
N GLU A 160 34.96 29.05 21.39
CA GLU A 160 35.94 29.47 20.40
C GLU A 160 35.33 30.45 19.40
N GLN A 161 36.16 31.06 18.55
CA GLN A 161 35.73 32.02 17.54
C GLN A 161 34.70 31.44 16.54
N SER A 162 34.64 30.11 16.37
CA SER A 162 33.69 29.45 15.47
C SER A 162 32.41 28.94 16.16
N GLY A 163 32.25 29.19 17.46
CA GLY A 163 31.14 28.72 18.29
C GLY A 163 31.60 27.81 19.44
N ALA A 164 30.63 27.23 20.16
CA ALA A 164 30.89 26.30 21.24
C ALA A 164 31.32 24.93 20.69
N GLN A 165 32.53 24.49 21.04
CA GLN A 165 33.10 23.21 20.66
C GLN A 165 32.79 22.14 21.69
N PHE A 166 32.17 21.06 21.22
CA PHE A 166 31.85 19.87 22.01
C PHE A 166 32.72 18.71 21.55
N THR A 167 33.44 18.13 22.50
CA THR A 167 34.34 16.99 22.25
C THR A 167 33.66 15.67 22.64
N GLU A 168 34.37 14.55 22.48
CA GLU A 168 33.90 13.25 22.98
C GLU A 168 33.85 13.20 24.52
N GLN A 169 34.55 14.12 25.21
CA GLN A 169 34.51 14.22 26.66
C GLN A 169 33.23 14.93 27.13
N PRO A 170 32.66 14.54 28.28
CA PRO A 170 31.34 15.05 28.65
C PRO A 170 31.34 16.55 28.97
N GLY A 171 30.49 17.32 28.29
CA GLY A 171 30.36 18.76 28.47
C GLY A 171 29.07 19.33 27.86
N TYR A 172 28.56 20.42 28.44
CA TYR A 172 27.34 21.10 27.98
C TYR A 172 27.33 22.59 28.31
N LEU A 173 26.50 23.35 27.59
CA LEU A 173 26.12 24.69 28.05
C LEU A 173 24.85 24.58 28.89
N ASN A 174 24.88 25.12 30.09
CA ASN A 174 23.76 25.12 31.02
C ASN A 174 23.04 26.47 30.97
N VAL A 175 21.76 26.48 30.64
CA VAL A 175 20.92 27.67 30.69
C VAL A 175 20.27 27.75 32.07
N ALA A 176 20.54 28.83 32.81
CA ALA A 176 20.10 28.95 34.18
C ALA A 176 18.56 28.98 34.31
N PRO A 177 17.99 28.46 35.41
CA PRO A 177 16.54 28.37 35.60
C PRO A 177 15.81 29.72 35.46
N GLU A 178 16.44 30.82 35.84
CA GLU A 178 15.89 32.17 35.76
C GLU A 178 15.63 32.60 34.30
N ALA A 179 16.47 32.16 33.37
CA ALA A 179 16.31 32.40 31.94
C ALA A 179 15.21 31.51 31.32
N LEU A 180 14.75 30.47 32.03
CA LEU A 180 13.67 29.59 31.59
C LEU A 180 12.28 30.07 32.06
N ALA A 181 12.21 31.19 32.80
CA ALA A 181 10.97 31.74 33.30
C ALA A 181 9.96 32.03 32.16
N GLY A 182 8.75 31.49 32.30
CA GLY A 182 7.67 31.63 31.30
C GLY A 182 7.67 30.57 30.19
N ILE A 183 8.64 29.64 30.17
CA ILE A 183 8.52 28.41 29.38
C ILE A 183 7.53 27.47 30.08
N GLY A 184 6.56 26.97 29.33
CA GLY A 184 5.46 26.17 29.87
C GLY A 184 4.66 25.51 28.76
N GLU A 185 3.57 26.12 28.33
CA GLU A 185 2.77 25.58 27.21
C GLU A 185 3.47 25.74 25.84
N GLN A 186 4.49 26.60 25.75
CA GLN A 186 5.12 26.97 24.50
C GLN A 186 6.63 27.14 24.63
N LEU A 187 7.35 26.80 23.56
CA LEU A 187 8.80 26.96 23.44
C LEU A 187 9.21 26.98 21.97
N THR A 188 10.13 27.86 21.60
CA THR A 188 10.88 27.75 20.34
C THR A 188 12.38 27.81 20.63
N ILE A 189 13.15 26.85 20.11
CA ILE A 189 14.62 26.84 20.18
C ILE A 189 15.16 26.84 18.75
N ALA A 190 16.05 27.78 18.43
CA ALA A 190 16.77 27.83 17.18
C ALA A 190 18.28 27.69 17.44
N MET A 191 19.02 27.06 16.53
CA MET A 191 20.48 27.01 16.57
C MET A 191 21.04 26.68 15.20
N ARG A 192 22.34 26.91 15.01
CA ARG A 192 23.12 26.27 13.96
C ARG A 192 24.14 25.30 14.56
N PHE A 193 24.42 24.23 13.85
CA PHE A 193 25.33 23.19 14.30
C PHE A 193 26.14 22.63 13.14
N ARG A 194 27.36 22.18 13.43
CA ARG A 194 28.23 21.47 12.52
C ARG A 194 28.72 20.22 13.23
N MET A 195 28.21 19.07 12.81
CA MET A 195 28.43 17.81 13.51
C MET A 195 29.60 17.01 12.93
N VAL A 196 30.22 16.20 13.77
CA VAL A 196 31.13 15.11 13.36
C VAL A 196 30.31 13.83 13.20
N GLU A 197 30.69 12.98 12.25
CA GLU A 197 30.02 11.71 12.00
C GLU A 197 30.11 10.79 13.23
N ASN A 198 28.96 10.29 13.69
CA ASN A 198 28.88 9.36 14.82
C ASN A 198 27.66 8.42 14.61
N PRO A 199 27.82 7.09 14.74
CA PRO A 199 26.71 6.15 14.62
C PRO A 199 25.72 6.20 15.80
N GLY A 200 26.10 6.81 16.92
CA GLY A 200 25.24 7.04 18.08
C GLY A 200 24.41 8.33 17.98
N LEU A 201 23.37 8.42 18.82
CA LEU A 201 22.59 9.65 18.97
C LEU A 201 23.46 10.77 19.55
N GLN A 202 23.36 11.98 18.99
CA GLN A 202 24.07 13.18 19.42
C GLN A 202 23.08 14.29 19.80
N ASN A 203 23.09 14.78 21.04
CA ASN A 203 22.06 15.69 21.55
C ASN A 203 22.36 17.17 21.31
N LEU A 204 21.47 17.86 20.60
CA LEU A 204 21.56 19.30 20.38
C LEU A 204 20.99 20.10 21.56
N ALA A 205 19.79 19.76 22.02
CA ALA A 205 19.17 20.40 23.19
C ALA A 205 18.31 19.42 23.98
N SER A 206 18.39 19.51 25.30
CA SER A 206 17.62 18.67 26.21
C SER A 206 17.26 19.45 27.47
N GLY A 207 16.00 19.35 27.91
CA GLY A 207 15.55 20.00 29.13
C GLY A 207 14.75 19.06 30.00
N ARG A 208 14.80 19.28 31.32
CA ARG A 208 14.02 18.52 32.31
C ARG A 208 13.49 19.39 33.43
N LYS A 209 12.55 18.81 34.15
CA LYS A 209 12.10 19.22 35.48
C LYS A 209 12.85 18.42 36.54
N THR A 210 13.53 19.10 37.47
CA THR A 210 14.29 18.46 38.54
C THR A 210 13.45 18.12 39.79
N GLU A 211 12.22 18.62 39.89
CA GLU A 211 11.32 18.41 41.03
C GLU A 211 9.89 18.02 40.60
N GLY A 212 9.30 16.96 41.19
CA GLY A 212 7.95 16.48 40.88
C GLY A 212 7.88 15.43 39.76
N PRO A 213 6.73 15.25 39.06
CA PRO A 213 6.60 14.30 37.97
C PRO A 213 7.65 14.57 36.87
N GLU A 214 8.26 13.50 36.35
CA GLU A 214 9.33 13.61 35.35
C GLU A 214 8.76 14.22 34.05
N GLU A 215 9.24 15.41 33.71
CA GLU A 215 8.93 16.12 32.47
C GLU A 215 10.25 16.44 31.77
N TRP A 216 10.47 15.93 30.56
CA TRP A 216 11.69 16.22 29.81
C TRP A 216 11.50 16.14 28.30
N PHE A 217 12.44 16.73 27.57
CA PHE A 217 12.54 16.59 26.12
C PHE A 217 13.99 16.37 25.72
N ASN A 218 14.17 15.71 24.59
CA ASN A 218 15.48 15.50 24.02
C ASN A 218 15.47 15.58 22.50
N PHE A 219 16.26 16.50 21.98
CA PHE A 219 16.46 16.65 20.55
C PHE A 219 17.86 16.22 20.17
N GLY A 220 17.97 15.18 19.35
CA GLY A 220 19.24 14.66 18.89
C GLY A 220 19.25 14.21 17.43
N ILE A 221 20.44 13.94 16.92
CA ILE A 221 20.71 13.56 15.54
C ILE A 221 21.46 12.23 15.49
N LYS A 222 21.10 11.37 14.54
CA LYS A 222 21.75 10.08 14.25
C LYS A 222 21.81 9.85 12.74
N THR A 223 22.93 10.18 12.11
CA THR A 223 23.08 10.16 10.64
C THR A 223 22.61 8.84 9.97
N PRO A 224 21.85 8.89 8.84
CA PRO A 224 21.37 10.09 8.13
C PRO A 224 20.06 10.67 8.72
N ASN A 225 19.59 10.14 9.85
CA ASN A 225 18.29 10.44 10.41
C ASN A 225 18.38 11.51 11.51
N ILE A 226 17.27 12.20 11.71
CA ILE A 226 17.05 12.93 12.96
C ILE A 226 16.22 12.01 13.84
N VAL A 227 16.62 11.90 15.10
CA VAL A 227 15.89 11.09 16.08
C VAL A 227 15.40 12.04 17.16
N HIS A 228 14.10 12.28 17.17
CA HIS A 228 13.46 13.06 18.21
C HIS A 228 12.93 12.12 19.30
N THR A 229 13.29 12.33 20.57
CA THR A 229 12.79 11.50 21.68
C THR A 229 12.21 12.36 22.79
N ASN A 230 11.00 12.03 23.27
CA ASN A 230 10.43 12.65 24.48
C ASN A 230 9.93 11.59 25.46
N ALA A 231 9.82 11.99 26.74
CA ALA A 231 8.81 11.46 27.64
C ALA A 231 8.18 12.57 28.50
N THR A 232 6.85 12.55 28.59
CA THR A 232 6.09 13.18 29.68
C THR A 232 4.91 12.27 30.07
N SER A 233 4.73 12.10 31.38
CA SER A 233 3.80 11.26 32.19
C SER A 233 3.43 9.81 31.80
N GLU A 234 3.55 9.37 30.54
CA GLU A 234 3.01 8.08 30.07
C GLU A 234 4.00 7.16 29.31
N GLY A 235 5.30 7.44 29.34
CA GLY A 235 6.36 6.57 28.78
C GLY A 235 7.16 7.18 27.62
N LYS A 236 8.26 6.50 27.24
CA LYS A 236 9.22 6.94 26.21
C LYS A 236 8.62 6.78 24.80
N ARG A 237 8.50 7.87 24.04
CA ARG A 237 8.16 7.84 22.60
C ARG A 237 9.32 8.40 21.78
N ALA A 238 9.88 7.59 20.90
CA ALA A 238 10.89 7.99 19.92
C ALA A 238 10.25 8.08 18.54
N ALA A 239 10.44 9.20 17.86
CA ALA A 239 10.12 9.36 16.45
C ALA A 239 11.44 9.47 15.67
N GLU A 240 11.73 8.50 14.81
CA GLU A 240 12.85 8.57 13.88
C GLU A 240 12.36 9.15 12.55
N MET A 241 13.05 10.17 12.06
CA MET A 241 12.76 10.80 10.78
C MET A 241 13.95 10.65 9.84
N ASN A 242 13.68 10.16 8.64
CA ASN A 242 14.67 10.16 7.58
C ASN A 242 14.83 11.60 7.06
N SER A 243 15.85 12.30 7.54
CA SER A 243 16.29 13.58 7.00
C SER A 243 17.35 13.34 5.94
N SER A 244 16.96 13.18 4.67
CA SER A 244 17.97 13.19 3.61
C SER A 244 18.71 14.52 3.61
N GLY A 245 20.03 14.52 3.83
CA GLY A 245 20.88 15.69 3.57
C GLY A 245 21.57 16.36 4.77
N ILE A 246 21.60 15.79 5.97
CA ILE A 246 22.53 16.26 7.02
C ILE A 246 23.93 15.68 6.77
N ALA A 247 24.85 16.52 6.31
CA ALA A 247 26.21 16.14 5.97
C ALA A 247 27.16 16.43 7.15
N PRO A 248 27.91 15.43 7.66
CA PRO A 248 28.96 15.70 8.63
C PRO A 248 29.97 16.72 8.10
N GLY A 249 30.37 17.68 8.95
CA GLY A 249 31.33 18.72 8.60
C GLY A 249 30.75 20.00 7.98
N GLU A 250 29.47 20.02 7.58
CA GLU A 250 28.78 21.21 7.07
C GLU A 250 27.96 21.93 8.15
N TRP A 251 27.67 23.22 7.95
CA TRP A 251 26.80 23.97 8.86
C TRP A 251 25.32 23.76 8.51
N HIS A 252 24.59 23.22 9.47
CA HIS A 252 23.14 23.05 9.41
C HIS A 252 22.46 23.96 10.43
N SER A 253 21.17 24.19 10.24
CA SER A 253 20.29 24.93 11.13
C SER A 253 19.16 24.04 11.63
N ALA A 254 18.77 24.22 12.89
CA ALA A 254 17.62 23.55 13.47
C ALA A 254 16.75 24.53 14.24
N VAL A 255 15.44 24.48 13.98
CA VAL A 255 14.43 25.24 14.72
C VAL A 255 13.34 24.30 15.20
N ILE A 256 13.14 24.25 16.50
CA ILE A 256 12.22 23.35 17.19
C ILE A 256 11.12 24.19 17.81
N ARG A 257 9.88 23.82 17.54
CA ARG A 257 8.70 24.39 18.18
C ARG A 257 7.98 23.34 19.01
N TYR A 258 7.60 23.75 20.21
CA TYR A 258 6.65 23.07 21.08
C TYR A 258 5.45 23.97 21.35
N ASP A 259 4.23 23.48 21.11
CA ASP A 259 2.98 24.15 21.46
C ASP A 259 1.95 23.15 22.02
N ALA A 260 1.87 23.09 23.35
CA ALA A 260 0.93 22.24 24.07
C ALA A 260 -0.55 22.60 23.82
N ARG A 261 -0.84 23.85 23.42
CA ARG A 261 -2.23 24.34 23.24
C ARG A 261 -2.90 23.71 22.03
N VAL A 262 -2.11 23.40 21.01
CA VAL A 262 -2.53 22.70 19.79
C VAL A 262 -1.97 21.29 19.72
N ARG A 263 -1.42 20.79 20.84
CA ARG A 263 -0.79 19.47 20.97
C ARG A 263 0.22 19.20 19.86
N SER A 264 1.01 20.21 19.46
CA SER A 264 1.89 20.13 18.30
C SER A 264 3.36 20.33 18.64
N ARG A 265 4.20 19.53 18.02
CA ARG A 265 5.65 19.75 17.88
C ARG A 265 6.00 19.87 16.41
N THR A 266 6.99 20.69 16.12
CA THR A 266 7.49 20.86 14.75
C THR A 266 8.98 21.08 14.75
N ILE A 267 9.68 20.40 13.86
CA ILE A 267 11.11 20.56 13.64
C ILE A 267 11.32 21.05 12.21
N CYS A 268 12.09 22.11 12.08
CA CYS A 268 12.54 22.67 10.81
C CYS A 268 14.06 22.60 10.72
N ILE A 269 14.59 22.02 9.65
CA ILE A 269 16.02 21.88 9.38
C ILE A 269 16.31 22.49 8.03
N ASP A 270 17.22 23.47 7.99
CA ASP A 270 17.61 24.17 6.75
C ASP A 270 16.41 24.68 5.93
N GLY A 271 15.36 25.13 6.62
CA GLY A 271 14.12 25.64 6.01
C GLY A 271 13.08 24.57 5.65
N THR A 272 13.38 23.29 5.77
CA THR A 272 12.44 22.18 5.52
C THR A 272 11.76 21.74 6.81
N VAL A 273 10.43 21.56 6.80
CA VAL A 273 9.64 21.15 7.98
C VAL A 273 9.38 19.63 7.92
N PHE A 274 9.77 18.89 8.96
CA PHE A 274 9.80 17.41 8.92
C PHE A 274 8.72 16.68 9.73
N GLU A 275 8.08 17.31 10.72
CA GLU A 275 7.04 16.65 11.53
C GLU A 275 5.99 17.61 12.07
N ARG A 276 4.75 17.13 12.16
CA ARG A 276 3.69 17.65 13.02
C ARG A 276 3.11 16.47 13.81
N ASP A 277 3.56 16.27 15.05
CA ASP A 277 2.96 15.28 15.95
C ASP A 277 1.81 15.93 16.72
N GLU A 278 0.58 15.45 16.53
CA GLU A 278 -0.65 15.95 17.18
C GLU A 278 -1.02 15.17 18.47
N ALA A 279 -0.23 14.16 18.85
CA ALA A 279 -0.51 13.25 19.97
C ALA A 279 0.12 13.67 21.31
N LEU A 280 0.53 14.93 21.46
CA LEU A 280 1.17 15.47 22.66
C LEU A 280 0.19 15.76 23.80
N THR A 281 0.61 15.51 25.04
CA THR A 281 -0.20 15.79 26.24
C THR A 281 0.57 16.63 27.27
N GLY A 282 0.18 17.91 27.40
CA GLY A 282 0.50 18.75 28.59
C GLY A 282 1.58 19.83 28.39
N PRO A 283 1.71 20.77 29.35
CA PRO A 283 2.77 21.79 29.35
C PRO A 283 4.15 21.19 29.62
N LEU A 284 5.21 21.85 29.15
CA LEU A 284 6.62 21.52 29.40
C LEU A 284 7.18 22.40 30.53
N ARG A 285 7.20 21.91 31.77
CA ARG A 285 7.68 22.68 32.94
C ARG A 285 9.12 22.34 33.26
N ILE A 286 10.04 22.79 32.41
CA ILE A 286 11.48 22.58 32.60
C ILE A 286 12.08 23.65 33.53
N ASN A 287 13.04 23.25 34.35
CA ASN A 287 13.87 24.16 35.15
C ASN A 287 15.38 23.90 34.94
N GLU A 288 15.72 22.98 34.04
CA GLU A 288 17.08 22.75 33.56
C GLU A 288 17.03 22.59 32.03
N LEU A 289 17.93 23.27 31.31
CA LEU A 289 18.08 23.17 29.86
C LEU A 289 19.58 23.11 29.53
N ARG A 290 19.97 22.04 28.84
CA ARG A 290 21.33 21.78 28.39
C ARG A 290 21.40 21.86 26.86
N ILE A 291 22.43 22.52 26.36
CA ILE A 291 22.82 22.51 24.95
C ILE A 291 24.03 21.60 24.78
N GLY A 292 23.97 20.72 23.77
CA GLY A 292 25.05 19.78 23.42
C GLY A 292 25.09 18.48 24.24
N ARG A 293 24.15 18.27 25.19
CA ARG A 293 24.11 17.04 25.99
C ARG A 293 22.73 16.72 26.56
N GLY A 294 22.46 15.42 26.74
CA GLY A 294 21.26 14.93 27.42
C GLY A 294 21.20 15.27 28.91
N VAL A 295 19.98 15.51 29.42
CA VAL A 295 19.71 15.75 30.85
C VAL A 295 19.52 14.47 31.68
N LEU A 296 19.29 13.32 31.03
CA LEU A 296 19.02 12.04 31.70
C LEU A 296 20.31 11.26 31.99
N HIS A 297 20.42 10.69 33.19
CA HIS A 297 21.62 9.97 33.63
C HIS A 297 21.89 8.65 32.89
N PHE A 298 20.85 8.01 32.36
CA PHE A 298 20.95 6.76 31.58
C PHE A 298 21.07 7.00 30.06
N GLU A 299 20.91 8.25 29.62
CA GLU A 299 21.02 8.68 28.21
C GLU A 299 21.84 9.98 28.08
N PRO A 300 23.11 10.01 28.55
CA PRO A 300 23.92 11.23 28.56
C PRO A 300 24.57 11.49 27.21
N TRP A 301 23.86 11.27 26.10
CA TRP A 301 24.38 11.40 24.75
C TRP A 301 25.00 12.79 24.55
N GLN A 302 26.23 12.80 24.05
CA GLN A 302 27.08 13.98 23.87
C GLN A 302 27.05 14.40 22.40
N PHE A 303 26.88 15.69 22.14
CA PHE A 303 27.09 16.23 20.80
C PHE A 303 28.59 16.33 20.51
N HIS A 304 29.00 15.92 19.30
CA HIS A 304 30.38 16.04 18.84
C HIS A 304 30.40 17.01 17.65
N GLY A 305 31.08 18.14 17.82
CA GLY A 305 31.16 19.18 16.80
C GLY A 305 30.99 20.58 17.38
N THR A 306 30.49 21.51 16.55
CA THR A 306 30.32 22.91 16.92
C THR A 306 28.84 23.29 16.94
N ILE A 307 28.39 24.02 17.97
CA ILE A 307 27.07 24.68 18.01
C ILE A 307 27.29 26.19 18.12
N ASP A 308 26.52 26.95 17.35
CA ASP A 308 26.58 28.41 17.30
C ASP A 308 25.14 29.00 17.21
N GLU A 309 25.00 30.30 17.44
CA GLU A 309 23.76 31.08 17.27
C GLU A 309 22.49 30.47 17.92
N VAL A 310 22.58 30.12 19.21
CA VAL A 310 21.47 29.50 19.95
C VAL A 310 20.48 30.57 20.41
N ARG A 311 19.19 30.36 20.14
CA ARG A 311 18.11 31.26 20.55
C ARG A 311 17.00 30.49 21.24
N ILE A 312 16.48 31.07 22.31
CA ILE A 312 15.41 30.48 23.12
C ILE A 312 14.30 31.51 23.25
N ALA A 313 13.08 31.14 22.84
CA ALA A 313 11.90 31.98 22.98
C ALA A 313 10.79 31.24 23.74
N ALA A 314 10.11 31.96 24.64
CA ALA A 314 9.02 31.41 25.46
C ALA A 314 7.65 31.40 24.75
N VAL A 315 7.65 31.45 23.41
CA VAL A 315 6.46 31.46 22.54
C VAL A 315 6.61 30.42 21.44
N ALA A 316 5.50 29.90 20.94
CA ALA A 316 5.50 29.05 19.75
C ALA A 316 5.45 29.93 18.50
N ARG A 317 6.52 29.92 17.70
CA ARG A 317 6.60 30.71 16.46
C ARG A 317 5.79 30.05 15.32
N SER A 318 5.34 30.83 14.34
CA SER A 318 4.56 30.32 13.20
C SER A 318 5.41 29.47 12.25
N ASP A 319 4.80 28.66 11.38
CA ASP A 319 5.55 27.86 10.40
C ASP A 319 6.41 28.73 9.48
N SER A 320 5.89 29.90 9.08
CA SER A 320 6.64 30.91 8.32
C SER A 320 7.88 31.41 9.08
N TRP A 321 7.76 31.63 10.38
CA TRP A 321 8.87 32.06 11.21
C TRP A 321 9.91 30.95 11.35
N LEU A 322 9.51 29.69 11.55
CA LEU A 322 10.42 28.55 11.63
C LEU A 322 11.25 28.41 10.35
N LYS A 323 10.59 28.49 9.17
CA LYS A 323 11.25 28.41 7.87
C LYS A 323 12.23 29.56 7.64
N ALA A 324 11.81 30.79 7.97
CA ALA A 324 12.66 31.97 7.85
C ALA A 324 13.86 31.89 8.81
N GLU A 325 13.66 31.46 10.05
CA GLU A 325 14.72 31.40 11.06
C GLU A 325 15.74 30.32 10.72
N ALA A 326 15.29 29.13 10.31
CA ALA A 326 16.17 28.09 9.79
C ALA A 326 16.91 28.56 8.53
N GLY A 327 16.18 29.13 7.56
CA GLY A 327 16.76 29.64 6.33
C GLY A 327 17.77 30.78 6.54
N SER A 328 17.60 31.59 7.59
CA SER A 328 18.52 32.66 7.95
C SER A 328 19.79 32.13 8.64
N LEU A 329 19.66 31.08 9.46
CA LEU A 329 20.76 30.46 10.19
C LEU A 329 21.57 29.45 9.37
N ALA A 330 21.01 28.95 8.27
CA ALA A 330 21.67 28.03 7.35
C ALA A 330 22.97 28.62 6.77
N GLU A 331 23.91 27.76 6.39
CA GLU A 331 25.23 28.17 5.89
C GLU A 331 25.15 29.17 4.73
N SER A 332 24.24 28.91 3.79
CA SER A 332 24.03 29.74 2.59
C SER A 332 23.07 30.91 2.81
N ASN A 333 22.50 31.06 4.01
CA ASN A 333 21.52 32.10 4.37
C ASN A 333 20.44 32.28 3.29
N VAL A 334 19.71 31.20 2.99
CA VAL A 334 18.72 31.17 1.90
C VAL A 334 17.58 32.17 2.06
N LEU A 335 17.38 32.72 3.27
CA LEU A 335 16.43 33.80 3.51
C LEU A 335 16.96 35.15 3.00
N ALA A 336 18.22 35.46 3.25
CA ALA A 336 18.79 36.79 2.98
C ALA A 336 20.22 36.68 2.44
N PRO A 337 20.42 36.05 1.27
CA PRO A 337 21.75 35.94 0.70
C PRO A 337 22.31 37.32 0.38
N VAL A 338 23.64 37.43 0.52
CA VAL A 338 24.37 38.69 0.34
C VAL A 338 25.10 38.65 -1.00
N GLY A 339 24.90 39.68 -1.82
CA GLY A 339 25.52 39.81 -3.13
C GLY A 339 26.97 40.29 -3.03
N GLU A 340 27.67 40.28 -4.17
CA GLU A 340 29.03 40.79 -4.28
C GLU A 340 29.13 42.27 -3.91
N ALA A 341 30.32 42.68 -3.48
CA ALA A 341 30.63 44.06 -3.15
C ALA A 341 30.56 44.94 -4.41
N GLN A 342 29.75 46.00 -4.36
CA GLN A 342 29.67 47.02 -5.41
C GLN A 342 30.42 48.27 -4.99
N ARG A 343 31.32 48.79 -5.85
CA ARG A 343 31.97 50.08 -5.60
C ARG A 343 31.20 51.20 -6.28
N TYR A 344 31.18 52.36 -5.64
CA TYR A 344 30.58 53.57 -6.21
C TYR A 344 31.06 53.85 -7.65
N GLY A 345 30.11 53.90 -8.59
CA GLY A 345 30.35 54.12 -10.01
C GLY A 345 30.49 52.86 -10.87
N GLU A 346 30.48 51.66 -10.30
CA GLU A 346 30.45 50.39 -11.04
C GLU A 346 29.04 50.03 -11.50
N ALA A 347 28.93 49.35 -12.64
CA ALA A 347 27.66 48.78 -13.11
C ALA A 347 27.23 47.62 -12.20
N GLU A 348 25.92 47.32 -12.20
CA GLU A 348 25.39 46.20 -11.45
C GLU A 348 26.04 44.88 -11.93
N PRO A 349 26.64 44.07 -11.04
CA PRO A 349 27.23 42.80 -11.41
C PRO A 349 26.12 41.82 -11.84
N PRO A 350 26.46 40.79 -12.64
CA PRO A 350 25.52 39.73 -12.95
C PRO A 350 25.03 39.04 -11.66
N PRO A 351 23.88 38.34 -11.69
CA PRO A 351 23.37 37.62 -10.54
C PRO A 351 24.44 36.73 -9.90
N ALA A 352 24.52 36.72 -8.56
CA ALA A 352 25.51 35.90 -7.86
C ALA A 352 25.30 34.40 -8.15
N ALA A 353 26.37 33.61 -8.08
CA ALA A 353 26.25 32.15 -8.17
C ALA A 353 25.32 31.62 -7.07
N PHE A 354 24.52 30.62 -7.41
CA PHE A 354 23.54 30.01 -6.52
C PHE A 354 23.62 28.49 -6.63
N ARG A 355 23.08 27.76 -5.65
CA ARG A 355 23.15 26.30 -5.58
C ARG A 355 21.77 25.66 -5.76
N LEU A 356 21.75 24.45 -6.32
CA LEU A 356 20.54 23.63 -6.33
C LEU A 356 20.32 23.02 -4.93
N VAL A 357 19.12 23.15 -4.39
CA VAL A 357 18.73 22.69 -3.04
C VAL A 357 17.88 21.40 -3.12
N GLY A 358 17.09 21.27 -4.21
CA GLY A 358 16.18 20.15 -4.48
C GLY A 358 16.87 18.79 -4.73
N PRO A 359 16.11 17.74 -5.06
CA PRO A 359 16.50 16.33 -4.90
C PRO A 359 17.88 16.00 -5.48
N GLN A 360 18.69 15.28 -4.68
CA GLN A 360 20.08 14.91 -4.99
C GLN A 360 20.17 13.90 -6.14
N ASP A 361 21.37 13.75 -6.71
CA ASP A 361 21.67 12.72 -7.70
C ASP A 361 21.32 11.32 -7.20
N GLY A 362 20.63 10.54 -8.03
CA GLY A 362 20.21 9.19 -7.70
C GLY A 362 18.94 9.12 -6.85
N THR A 363 18.31 10.25 -6.51
CA THR A 363 16.98 10.25 -5.88
C THR A 363 15.98 9.58 -6.83
N GLU A 364 15.31 8.52 -6.38
CA GLU A 364 14.29 7.82 -7.17
C GLU A 364 12.92 8.46 -6.95
N TRP A 365 12.32 8.97 -8.02
CA TRP A 365 10.96 9.49 -8.01
C TRP A 365 9.95 8.33 -8.14
N ARG A 366 9.77 7.57 -7.05
CA ARG A 366 8.89 6.38 -7.00
C ARG A 366 7.41 6.73 -6.72
N LYS A 367 7.12 7.57 -5.73
CA LYS A 367 5.74 7.82 -5.24
C LYS A 367 4.96 8.89 -6.02
N ARG A 368 3.62 8.79 -5.98
CA ARG A 368 2.58 9.67 -6.58
C ARG A 368 2.67 11.19 -6.28
N GLY A 369 3.57 11.66 -5.41
CA GLY A 369 3.66 13.08 -5.03
C GLY A 369 4.38 13.94 -6.09
N PRO A 370 4.02 15.23 -6.22
CA PRO A 370 4.84 16.15 -6.99
C PRO A 370 6.24 16.23 -6.37
N ILE A 371 7.25 16.45 -7.21
CA ILE A 371 8.60 16.70 -6.75
C ILE A 371 8.87 18.21 -6.77
N VAL A 372 9.43 18.74 -5.69
CA VAL A 372 9.77 20.16 -5.60
C VAL A 372 11.25 20.33 -5.98
N LEU A 373 11.49 21.02 -7.09
CA LEU A 373 12.82 21.42 -7.54
C LEU A 373 13.11 22.80 -6.96
N SER A 374 14.03 22.90 -6.00
CA SER A 374 14.34 24.16 -5.30
C SER A 374 15.79 24.57 -5.50
N TRP A 375 16.07 25.86 -5.51
CA TRP A 375 17.42 26.43 -5.55
C TRP A 375 17.55 27.58 -4.56
N SER A 376 18.79 27.95 -4.21
CA SER A 376 19.01 29.13 -3.37
C SER A 376 18.73 30.40 -4.20
N PRO A 377 18.27 31.50 -3.59
CA PRO A 377 18.17 32.76 -4.32
C PRO A 377 19.53 33.19 -4.85
N SER A 378 19.49 33.93 -5.95
CA SER A 378 20.67 34.47 -6.62
C SER A 378 20.52 35.98 -6.52
N VAL A 379 21.38 36.62 -5.74
CA VAL A 379 21.29 38.06 -5.49
C VAL A 379 21.44 38.78 -6.82
N GLY A 380 20.41 39.51 -7.23
CA GLY A 380 20.34 40.17 -8.55
C GLY A 380 19.61 39.47 -9.65
N ALA A 381 19.07 38.28 -9.40
CA ALA A 381 18.13 37.67 -10.31
C ALA A 381 16.79 38.45 -10.30
N GLU A 382 16.34 38.84 -11.48
CA GLU A 382 14.98 39.35 -11.72
C GLU A 382 14.03 38.22 -12.15
N SER A 383 14.59 37.12 -12.67
CA SER A 383 13.87 35.86 -12.96
C SER A 383 14.84 34.70 -13.13
N TYR A 384 14.30 33.48 -13.21
CA TYR A 384 15.04 32.26 -13.50
C TYR A 384 14.51 31.56 -14.76
N THR A 385 15.39 30.78 -15.38
CA THR A 385 15.04 29.76 -16.37
C THR A 385 15.39 28.38 -15.84
N LEU A 386 14.40 27.53 -15.61
CA LEU A 386 14.57 26.10 -15.33
C LEU A 386 14.61 25.33 -16.65
N ARG A 387 15.60 24.46 -16.82
CA ARG A 387 15.67 23.50 -17.93
C ARG A 387 15.56 22.09 -17.40
N LEU A 388 14.59 21.34 -17.89
CA LEU A 388 14.39 19.93 -17.60
C LEU A 388 14.82 19.11 -18.81
N THR A 389 15.84 18.27 -18.65
CA THR A 389 16.30 17.35 -19.69
C THR A 389 15.84 15.95 -19.34
N SER A 390 14.98 15.35 -20.15
CA SER A 390 14.50 13.97 -19.96
C SER A 390 14.97 13.09 -21.10
N ASN A 391 15.23 11.81 -20.82
CA ASN A 391 15.29 10.81 -21.87
C ASN A 391 13.88 10.33 -22.20
N ARG A 392 13.52 10.29 -23.49
CA ARG A 392 12.22 9.81 -23.94
C ARG A 392 12.44 8.96 -25.17
N ASN A 393 12.17 7.66 -25.08
CA ASN A 393 12.35 6.70 -26.19
C ASN A 393 13.79 6.65 -26.75
N GLY A 394 14.81 6.84 -25.91
CA GLY A 394 16.22 6.87 -26.34
C GLY A 394 16.69 8.22 -26.92
N GLU A 395 15.82 9.23 -26.99
CA GLU A 395 16.18 10.60 -27.38
C GLU A 395 16.18 11.54 -26.17
N SER A 396 17.12 12.49 -26.14
CA SER A 396 17.18 13.52 -25.09
C SER A 396 16.32 14.72 -25.47
N ARG A 397 15.39 15.11 -24.61
CA ARG A 397 14.52 16.28 -24.79
C ARG A 397 14.71 17.26 -23.65
N THR A 398 14.82 18.55 -23.98
CA THR A 398 14.90 19.63 -22.98
C THR A 398 13.67 20.53 -23.06
N ASP A 399 12.88 20.60 -22.00
CA ASP A 399 11.82 21.58 -21.82
C ASP A 399 12.37 22.75 -20.95
N SER A 400 11.97 23.99 -21.23
CA SER A 400 12.47 25.19 -20.55
C SER A 400 11.33 26.04 -20.01
N TYR A 401 11.41 26.43 -18.75
CA TYR A 401 10.47 27.30 -18.06
C TYR A 401 11.20 28.60 -17.70
N THR A 402 10.89 29.68 -18.41
CA THR A 402 11.56 30.99 -18.28
C THR A 402 10.63 32.01 -17.63
N GLY A 403 11.20 32.94 -16.87
CA GLY A 403 10.45 33.99 -16.19
C GLY A 403 9.95 33.57 -14.81
N LEU A 404 10.50 32.49 -14.25
CA LEU A 404 10.23 32.04 -12.89
C LEU A 404 10.68 33.13 -11.91
N ARG A 405 9.81 33.55 -11.00
CA ARG A 405 10.15 34.61 -10.02
C ARG A 405 10.57 34.06 -8.67
N GLY A 406 10.13 32.86 -8.34
CA GLY A 406 10.51 32.19 -7.10
C GLY A 406 11.65 31.21 -7.27
N THR A 407 12.08 30.63 -6.14
CA THR A 407 13.24 29.75 -6.06
C THR A 407 12.87 28.27 -5.92
N SER A 408 11.64 27.93 -6.28
CA SER A 408 11.14 26.56 -6.32
C SER A 408 10.21 26.35 -7.52
N PHE A 409 10.12 25.10 -7.95
CA PHE A 409 9.26 24.66 -9.04
C PHE A 409 8.68 23.30 -8.72
N ILE A 410 7.36 23.16 -8.78
CA ILE A 410 6.67 21.91 -8.48
C ILE A 410 6.46 21.13 -9.77
N LEU A 411 7.05 19.94 -9.87
CA LEU A 411 6.91 19.07 -11.03
C LEU A 411 5.98 17.89 -10.69
N HIS A 412 4.85 17.83 -11.40
CA HIS A 412 3.85 16.78 -11.27
C HIS A 412 4.11 15.63 -12.25
N ARG A 413 3.68 14.42 -11.87
CA ARG A 413 3.73 13.22 -12.70
C ARG A 413 2.37 12.97 -13.34
N GLY A 414 2.24 12.98 -14.67
CA GLY A 414 0.97 12.62 -15.34
C GLY A 414 0.57 13.48 -16.56
N ILE A 415 -0.70 13.40 -16.94
CA ILE A 415 -1.31 14.19 -18.02
C ILE A 415 -1.71 15.56 -17.47
N GLU A 416 -1.43 16.61 -18.24
CA GLU A 416 -1.80 17.98 -17.90
C GLU A 416 -3.33 18.12 -17.79
N PRO A 417 -3.85 18.71 -16.69
CA PRO A 417 -5.29 18.92 -16.54
C PRO A 417 -5.84 19.83 -17.64
N SER A 418 -6.98 19.46 -18.21
CA SER A 418 -7.64 20.14 -19.34
C SER A 418 -8.15 21.57 -19.05
N SER A 419 -8.00 22.05 -17.81
CA SER A 419 -8.55 23.32 -17.34
C SER A 419 -7.68 24.58 -17.61
N GLY A 420 -6.53 24.43 -18.28
CA GLY A 420 -5.87 25.52 -19.02
C GLY A 420 -5.32 26.71 -18.22
N LYS A 421 -5.17 26.60 -16.90
CA LYS A 421 -4.48 27.62 -16.08
C LYS A 421 -3.19 27.03 -15.51
N GLN A 422 -2.11 27.05 -16.30
CA GLN A 422 -0.77 26.81 -15.76
C GLN A 422 -0.33 28.01 -14.92
N SER A 423 0.10 27.76 -13.68
CA SER A 423 0.90 28.73 -12.94
C SER A 423 2.34 28.66 -13.45
N LEU A 424 3.09 29.77 -13.39
CA LEU A 424 4.51 29.77 -13.76
C LEU A 424 5.38 28.94 -12.80
N ALA A 425 4.85 28.48 -11.65
CA ALA A 425 5.61 27.77 -10.62
C ALA A 425 5.43 26.24 -10.64
N GLU A 426 4.66 25.72 -11.61
CA GLU A 426 4.33 24.30 -11.70
C GLU A 426 4.50 23.77 -13.13
N GLY A 427 4.84 22.50 -13.27
CA GLY A 427 4.96 21.81 -14.56
C GLY A 427 4.55 20.35 -14.47
N TYR A 428 4.34 19.73 -15.62
CA TYR A 428 3.90 18.34 -15.72
C TYR A 428 4.90 17.54 -16.56
N LEU A 429 5.44 16.46 -15.98
CA LEU A 429 6.21 15.46 -16.71
C LEU A 429 5.27 14.34 -17.16
N ASN A 430 5.14 14.17 -18.48
CA ASN A 430 4.48 12.99 -19.05
C ASN A 430 5.39 11.76 -18.86
N SER A 431 5.19 11.08 -17.74
CA SER A 431 6.11 10.08 -17.18
C SER A 431 6.01 8.67 -17.76
N SER A 432 5.25 8.47 -18.84
CA SER A 432 5.03 7.14 -19.40
C SER A 432 6.34 6.47 -19.88
N ASN A 433 7.34 7.24 -20.31
CA ASN A 433 8.58 6.72 -20.92
C ASN A 433 9.88 7.47 -20.49
N VAL A 434 9.92 8.10 -19.31
CA VAL A 434 11.11 8.84 -18.82
C VAL A 434 11.78 8.02 -17.72
N THR A 435 13.05 7.66 -17.89
CA THR A 435 13.84 6.90 -16.90
C THR A 435 14.86 7.75 -16.16
N GLU A 436 15.28 8.85 -16.78
CA GLU A 436 16.24 9.79 -16.22
C GLU A 436 15.77 11.22 -16.48
N LEU A 437 15.74 12.03 -15.43
CA LEU A 437 15.43 13.45 -15.49
C LEU A 437 16.62 14.26 -14.96
N GLY A 438 17.28 14.98 -15.85
CA GLY A 438 18.24 16.02 -15.56
C GLY A 438 17.56 17.38 -15.36
N TRP A 439 18.05 18.22 -14.44
CA TRP A 439 17.59 19.61 -14.35
C TRP A 439 18.71 20.60 -14.07
N SER A 440 18.54 21.83 -14.55
CA SER A 440 19.46 22.96 -14.32
C SER A 440 18.69 24.28 -14.28
N VAL A 441 19.23 25.28 -13.58
CA VAL A 441 18.61 26.60 -13.45
C VAL A 441 19.61 27.68 -13.85
N GLU A 442 19.10 28.73 -14.49
CA GLU A 442 19.85 29.92 -14.88
C GLU A 442 19.18 31.16 -14.27
N ALA A 443 19.94 31.98 -13.55
CA ALA A 443 19.50 33.26 -12.99
C ALA A 443 19.71 34.39 -13.99
N ILE A 444 18.72 35.27 -14.15
CA ILE A 444 18.74 36.36 -15.14
C ILE A 444 18.57 37.70 -14.41
N GLY A 445 19.55 38.58 -14.50
CA GLY A 445 19.51 39.94 -13.95
C GLY A 445 19.86 41.02 -14.98
N ASN A 446 19.90 42.29 -14.55
CA ASN A 446 20.22 43.42 -15.43
C ASN A 446 21.67 43.41 -15.96
N GLY A 447 22.60 42.79 -15.23
CA GLY A 447 24.04 42.73 -15.54
C GLY A 447 24.48 41.50 -16.37
N GLY A 448 23.56 40.61 -16.76
CA GLY A 448 23.86 39.36 -17.45
C GLY A 448 23.17 38.15 -16.81
N SER A 449 23.36 36.95 -17.38
CA SER A 449 22.89 35.69 -16.78
C SER A 449 24.03 34.94 -16.09
N THR A 450 23.69 34.22 -15.02
CA THR A 450 24.60 33.33 -14.30
C THR A 450 23.97 31.96 -14.22
N LYS A 451 24.74 30.92 -14.55
CA LYS A 451 24.28 29.54 -14.61
C LYS A 451 24.65 28.79 -13.32
N SER A 452 23.75 27.97 -12.80
CA SER A 452 24.13 26.89 -11.88
C SER A 452 24.85 25.79 -12.67
N SER A 453 26.06 25.42 -12.25
CA SER A 453 26.89 24.40 -12.91
C SER A 453 26.55 22.96 -12.55
N GLU A 454 25.59 22.72 -11.66
CA GLU A 454 25.19 21.36 -11.26
C GLU A 454 23.99 20.90 -12.10
N SER A 455 24.12 19.70 -12.69
CA SER A 455 23.02 18.98 -13.34
C SER A 455 22.68 17.81 -12.44
N ARG A 456 21.50 17.81 -11.82
CA ARG A 456 21.08 16.68 -10.99
C ARG A 456 20.25 15.67 -11.78
N ARG A 457 20.55 14.37 -11.63
CA ARG A 457 19.91 13.22 -12.28
C ARG A 457 18.98 12.51 -11.31
N LEU A 458 17.70 12.50 -11.65
CA LEU A 458 16.68 11.74 -10.94
C LEU A 458 16.39 10.47 -11.72
N ALA A 459 16.41 9.33 -11.03
CA ALA A 459 15.86 8.11 -11.56
C ALA A 459 14.33 8.23 -11.52
N VAL A 460 13.72 8.34 -12.69
CA VAL A 460 12.26 8.38 -12.82
C VAL A 460 11.83 6.94 -13.06
N TYR A 461 11.04 6.37 -12.15
CA TYR A 461 10.58 4.98 -12.32
C TYR A 461 9.60 4.94 -13.50
N ALA A 462 10.06 4.73 -14.73
CA ALA A 462 9.19 4.65 -15.89
C ALA A 462 8.29 3.42 -15.77
N TRP A 463 6.97 3.62 -15.82
CA TRP A 463 5.96 2.56 -15.81
C TRP A 463 6.20 1.47 -16.86
N LYS A 464 6.96 1.79 -17.93
CA LYS A 464 7.30 0.86 -19.02
C LYS A 464 8.57 0.04 -18.78
N ASP A 465 9.60 0.61 -18.16
CA ASP A 465 10.93 0.00 -18.17
C ASP A 465 11.14 -1.05 -17.08
N ALA A 466 10.34 -1.00 -16.01
CA ALA A 466 10.31 -2.10 -15.04
C ALA A 466 9.42 -3.28 -15.49
N LEU A 467 8.55 -3.10 -16.50
CA LEU A 467 7.36 -3.93 -16.62
C LEU A 467 7.10 -4.51 -18.01
N GLY A 468 7.91 -4.20 -19.03
CA GLY A 468 7.74 -4.69 -20.40
C GLY A 468 6.39 -4.28 -21.00
N THR A 469 6.38 -3.38 -21.98
CA THR A 469 5.13 -2.99 -22.67
C THR A 469 4.50 -4.11 -23.46
N HIS A 470 5.24 -5.19 -23.69
CA HIS A 470 4.76 -6.38 -24.36
C HIS A 470 5.19 -7.59 -23.54
N PRO A 471 4.34 -8.64 -23.47
CA PRO A 471 4.79 -9.95 -23.00
C PRO A 471 6.10 -10.29 -23.72
N PRO A 472 7.15 -10.75 -23.01
CA PRO A 472 8.32 -11.26 -23.69
C PRO A 472 7.90 -12.34 -24.69
N ALA A 473 8.69 -12.53 -25.76
CA ALA A 473 8.40 -13.52 -26.80
C ALA A 473 8.16 -14.93 -26.22
N ASP A 474 8.72 -15.21 -25.04
CA ASP A 474 8.58 -16.43 -24.25
C ASP A 474 7.78 -16.17 -22.94
N ALA A 475 6.54 -15.72 -23.05
CA ALA A 475 5.65 -15.54 -21.90
C ALA A 475 5.50 -16.85 -21.10
N ALA A 476 5.58 -16.76 -19.77
CA ALA A 476 5.46 -17.94 -18.90
C ALA A 476 4.13 -18.65 -19.12
N GLN A 477 4.17 -19.99 -19.19
CA GLN A 477 2.98 -20.79 -19.45
C GLN A 477 2.44 -21.40 -18.16
N PRO A 478 1.11 -21.48 -17.98
CA PRO A 478 0.52 -22.31 -16.94
C PRO A 478 1.02 -23.76 -17.05
N ALA A 479 1.39 -24.36 -15.92
CA ALA A 479 1.74 -25.78 -15.82
C ALA A 479 0.55 -26.70 -16.11
N LEU A 480 -0.67 -26.22 -15.78
CA LEU A 480 -1.92 -26.83 -16.18
C LEU A 480 -2.85 -25.75 -16.76
N LYS A 481 -3.57 -26.10 -17.82
CA LYS A 481 -4.59 -25.23 -18.42
C LYS A 481 -5.94 -25.94 -18.35
N ARG A 482 -7.03 -25.20 -18.19
CA ARG A 482 -8.36 -25.80 -18.34
C ARG A 482 -8.48 -26.40 -19.75
N ALA A 483 -8.94 -27.64 -19.86
CA ALA A 483 -9.24 -28.22 -21.16
C ALA A 483 -10.45 -27.49 -21.79
N THR A 484 -10.20 -26.71 -22.84
CA THR A 484 -11.26 -25.91 -23.47
C THR A 484 -12.26 -26.79 -24.22
N ALA A 485 -13.52 -26.33 -24.32
CA ALA A 485 -14.61 -27.07 -24.97
C ALA A 485 -14.87 -28.48 -24.37
N THR A 486 -14.60 -28.67 -23.08
CA THR A 486 -14.93 -29.92 -22.39
C THR A 486 -16.44 -30.03 -22.15
N GLU A 487 -17.00 -31.21 -22.42
CA GLU A 487 -18.35 -31.60 -22.02
C GLU A 487 -18.27 -32.54 -20.82
N TYR A 488 -19.14 -32.33 -19.83
CA TYR A 488 -19.26 -33.19 -18.66
C TYR A 488 -20.67 -33.77 -18.58
N ASP A 489 -20.75 -35.05 -18.23
CA ASP A 489 -21.98 -35.72 -17.83
C ASP A 489 -21.75 -36.31 -16.43
N LEU A 490 -21.99 -35.49 -15.40
CA LEU A 490 -21.91 -35.90 -14.00
C LEU A 490 -23.13 -36.73 -13.61
N ARG A 491 -22.93 -37.75 -12.78
CA ARG A 491 -23.98 -38.66 -12.28
C ARG A 491 -23.92 -38.78 -10.74
N GLY A 492 -24.91 -39.45 -10.16
CA GLY A 492 -24.94 -39.76 -8.73
C GLY A 492 -25.24 -38.55 -7.82
N TYR A 493 -24.89 -38.67 -6.54
CA TYR A 493 -25.26 -37.72 -5.48
C TYR A 493 -24.89 -36.27 -5.81
N LEU A 494 -23.65 -36.05 -6.26
CA LEU A 494 -23.17 -34.70 -6.57
C LEU A 494 -23.99 -34.05 -7.69
N ARG A 495 -24.35 -34.82 -8.73
CA ARG A 495 -25.22 -34.33 -9.80
C ARG A 495 -26.59 -33.93 -9.26
N THR A 496 -27.22 -34.77 -8.43
CA THR A 496 -28.51 -34.44 -7.80
C THR A 496 -28.46 -33.16 -6.99
N ARG A 497 -27.38 -32.94 -6.23
CA ARG A 497 -27.20 -31.69 -5.46
C ARG A 497 -27.04 -30.47 -6.37
N ILE A 498 -26.36 -30.62 -7.51
CA ILE A 498 -26.22 -29.56 -8.52
C ILE A 498 -27.57 -29.25 -9.17
N ASP A 499 -28.34 -30.27 -9.56
CA ASP A 499 -29.67 -30.09 -10.16
C ASP A 499 -30.60 -29.34 -9.21
N ASN A 500 -30.65 -29.73 -7.93
CA ASN A 500 -31.43 -29.00 -6.92
C ASN A 500 -31.00 -27.52 -6.83
N ALA A 501 -29.70 -27.22 -6.88
CA ALA A 501 -29.22 -25.84 -6.86
C ALA A 501 -29.58 -25.06 -8.14
N ILE A 502 -29.60 -25.73 -9.30
CA ILE A 502 -30.05 -25.16 -10.56
C ILE A 502 -31.50 -24.75 -10.46
N ASP A 503 -32.38 -25.69 -10.10
CA ASP A 503 -33.82 -25.50 -10.08
C ASP A 503 -34.26 -24.51 -8.99
N GLU A 504 -33.77 -24.73 -7.76
CA GLU A 504 -34.30 -24.04 -6.58
C GLU A 504 -33.63 -22.69 -6.31
N TYR A 505 -32.46 -22.42 -6.90
CA TYR A 505 -31.74 -21.16 -6.71
C TYR A 505 -31.34 -20.47 -8.02
N LEU A 506 -30.57 -21.13 -8.89
CA LEU A 506 -29.99 -20.43 -10.05
C LEU A 506 -31.04 -19.99 -11.07
N ILE A 507 -32.04 -20.82 -11.37
CA ILE A 507 -33.15 -20.48 -12.27
C ILE A 507 -34.14 -19.53 -11.59
N SER A 508 -34.44 -19.76 -10.32
CA SER A 508 -35.52 -19.07 -9.59
C SER A 508 -35.14 -17.64 -9.16
N THR A 509 -33.90 -17.40 -8.72
CA THR A 509 -33.46 -16.17 -8.04
C THR A 509 -33.73 -14.88 -8.82
N PRO A 510 -33.48 -14.78 -10.15
CA PRO A 510 -33.81 -13.56 -10.89
C PRO A 510 -35.28 -13.16 -10.82
N THR A 511 -36.18 -14.12 -10.59
CA THR A 511 -37.62 -13.90 -10.49
C THR A 511 -38.09 -13.75 -9.03
N THR A 512 -37.56 -14.54 -8.09
CA THR A 512 -37.95 -14.47 -6.67
C THR A 512 -37.32 -13.29 -5.95
N SER A 513 -36.16 -12.84 -6.41
CA SER A 513 -35.37 -11.76 -5.85
C SER A 513 -35.00 -10.71 -6.91
N PRO A 514 -35.99 -10.04 -7.54
CA PRO A 514 -35.77 -9.10 -8.65
C PRO A 514 -34.90 -7.89 -8.25
N ALA A 515 -34.73 -7.63 -6.95
CA ALA A 515 -33.78 -6.63 -6.46
C ALA A 515 -32.35 -6.82 -7.00
N ILE A 516 -31.95 -8.04 -7.39
CA ILE A 516 -30.61 -8.34 -7.91
C ILE A 516 -30.19 -7.43 -9.08
N LEU A 517 -31.13 -7.04 -9.95
CA LEU A 517 -30.91 -6.03 -11.00
C LEU A 517 -31.69 -4.74 -10.76
N GLN A 518 -32.80 -4.79 -10.01
CA GLN A 518 -33.61 -3.60 -9.80
C GLN A 518 -32.87 -2.51 -9.00
N VAL A 519 -31.97 -2.87 -8.07
CA VAL A 519 -31.10 -1.93 -7.34
C VAL A 519 -30.18 -1.14 -8.28
N LEU A 520 -29.78 -1.73 -9.41
CA LEU A 520 -29.05 -1.03 -10.46
C LEU A 520 -29.99 -0.13 -11.28
N ARG A 521 -31.23 -0.52 -11.55
CA ARG A 521 -32.16 0.27 -12.38
C ARG A 521 -32.71 1.52 -11.69
N ASP A 522 -32.83 1.50 -10.36
CA ASP A 522 -33.43 2.59 -9.59
C ASP A 522 -32.47 3.34 -8.67
N ARG A 523 -31.15 3.18 -8.84
CA ARG A 523 -30.10 3.83 -8.05
C ARG A 523 -30.26 5.34 -7.82
N ASP A 524 -30.80 6.07 -8.80
CA ASP A 524 -31.01 7.53 -8.74
C ASP A 524 -32.47 7.92 -8.44
N LYS A 525 -33.37 6.97 -8.19
CA LYS A 525 -34.80 7.25 -7.94
C LYS A 525 -35.05 7.50 -6.45
N ALA A 526 -35.68 8.63 -6.14
CA ALA A 526 -36.09 8.97 -4.78
C ALA A 526 -37.49 8.39 -4.44
N PRO A 527 -37.73 7.95 -3.18
CA PRO A 527 -36.72 7.78 -2.14
C PRO A 527 -35.75 6.64 -2.48
N LEU A 528 -34.48 6.79 -2.08
CA LEU A 528 -33.46 5.76 -2.30
C LEU A 528 -33.88 4.43 -1.65
N ARG A 529 -33.47 3.33 -2.29
CA ARG A 529 -33.77 1.98 -1.81
C ARG A 529 -32.91 1.67 -0.59
N GLU A 530 -33.57 1.53 0.55
CA GLU A 530 -32.93 1.19 1.83
C GLU A 530 -33.58 -0.05 2.49
N PRO A 531 -32.80 -0.92 3.18
CA PRO A 531 -31.35 -0.83 3.36
C PRO A 531 -30.57 -1.30 2.12
N LEU A 532 -29.38 -0.74 1.91
CA LEU A 532 -28.41 -1.22 0.92
C LEU A 532 -27.02 -1.35 1.56
N VAL A 533 -26.45 -2.55 1.55
CA VAL A 533 -25.10 -2.79 2.07
C VAL A 533 -24.03 -2.22 1.10
N PRO A 534 -22.84 -1.80 1.60
CA PRO A 534 -21.78 -1.20 0.77
C PRO A 534 -21.36 -2.04 -0.46
N TRP A 535 -21.49 -3.37 -0.37
CA TRP A 535 -21.14 -4.32 -1.43
C TRP A 535 -22.33 -4.77 -2.30
N ALA A 536 -23.51 -4.16 -2.21
CA ALA A 536 -24.71 -4.65 -2.89
C ALA A 536 -24.56 -4.79 -4.43
N GLY A 537 -23.60 -4.08 -5.04
CA GLY A 537 -23.27 -4.23 -6.47
C GLY A 537 -22.68 -5.58 -6.85
N GLU A 538 -22.14 -6.35 -5.90
CA GLU A 538 -21.53 -7.65 -6.18
C GLU A 538 -22.57 -8.73 -6.55
N PHE A 539 -23.82 -8.59 -6.09
CA PHE A 539 -24.80 -9.67 -6.10
C PHE A 539 -25.07 -10.19 -7.52
N ALA A 540 -25.23 -9.29 -8.48
CA ALA A 540 -25.45 -9.65 -9.88
C ALA A 540 -24.23 -10.37 -10.49
N GLY A 541 -23.02 -9.87 -10.22
CA GLY A 541 -21.78 -10.44 -10.75
C GLY A 541 -21.43 -11.80 -10.17
N LYS A 542 -21.57 -11.98 -8.86
CA LYS A 542 -21.34 -13.28 -8.18
C LYS A 542 -22.37 -14.32 -8.62
N TYR A 543 -23.66 -13.96 -8.69
CA TYR A 543 -24.70 -14.83 -9.23
C TYR A 543 -24.39 -15.26 -10.67
N LEU A 544 -24.04 -14.32 -11.54
CA LEU A 544 -23.71 -14.62 -12.94
C LEU A 544 -22.50 -15.55 -13.05
N THR A 545 -21.47 -15.32 -12.24
CA THR A 545 -20.28 -16.18 -12.19
C THR A 545 -20.64 -17.61 -11.78
N ALA A 546 -21.46 -17.77 -10.73
CA ALA A 546 -21.92 -19.08 -10.28
C ALA A 546 -22.78 -19.78 -11.35
N ALA A 547 -23.77 -19.08 -11.90
CA ALA A 547 -24.69 -19.62 -12.91
C ALA A 547 -23.94 -20.05 -14.18
N GLN A 548 -23.03 -19.22 -14.68
CA GLN A 548 -22.27 -19.50 -15.91
C GLN A 548 -21.31 -20.68 -15.74
N LEU A 549 -20.61 -20.80 -14.61
CA LEU A 549 -19.75 -21.96 -14.33
C LEU A 549 -20.58 -23.24 -14.17
N THR A 550 -21.74 -23.17 -13.51
CA THR A 550 -22.65 -24.32 -13.40
C THR A 550 -23.18 -24.74 -14.77
N TRP A 551 -23.57 -23.79 -15.63
CA TRP A 551 -23.96 -24.10 -17.01
C TRP A 551 -22.79 -24.72 -17.81
N ARG A 552 -21.56 -24.24 -17.64
CA ARG A 552 -20.39 -24.82 -18.31
C ARG A 552 -20.21 -26.30 -17.93
N LEU A 553 -20.48 -26.63 -16.67
CA LEU A 553 -20.42 -27.99 -16.14
C LEU A 553 -21.58 -28.87 -16.61
N THR A 554 -22.82 -28.39 -16.58
CA THR A 554 -24.01 -29.24 -16.80
C THR A 554 -24.61 -29.16 -18.20
N ARG A 555 -24.31 -28.08 -18.93
CA ARG A 555 -24.96 -27.68 -20.19
C ARG A 555 -26.49 -27.61 -20.11
N ASP A 556 -27.03 -27.29 -18.94
CA ASP A 556 -28.46 -27.18 -18.72
C ASP A 556 -29.10 -26.07 -19.58
N GLU A 557 -30.08 -26.43 -20.41
CA GLU A 557 -30.67 -25.51 -21.40
C GLU A 557 -31.57 -24.44 -20.77
N GLU A 558 -32.27 -24.77 -19.67
CA GLU A 558 -33.15 -23.83 -18.99
C GLU A 558 -32.34 -22.76 -18.25
N LEU A 559 -31.31 -23.19 -17.52
CA LEU A 559 -30.35 -22.29 -16.90
C LEU A 559 -29.69 -21.38 -17.94
N LYS A 560 -29.32 -21.92 -19.11
CA LYS A 560 -28.76 -21.10 -20.21
C LYS A 560 -29.71 -20.00 -20.66
N ALA A 561 -31.00 -20.30 -20.83
CA ALA A 561 -32.00 -19.33 -21.22
C ALA A 561 -32.17 -18.22 -20.15
N VAL A 562 -32.09 -18.57 -18.87
CA VAL A 562 -32.12 -17.61 -17.76
C VAL A 562 -30.89 -16.71 -17.78
N ILE A 563 -29.68 -17.28 -17.93
CA ILE A 563 -28.43 -16.53 -18.02
C ILE A 563 -28.45 -15.56 -19.21
N ASP A 564 -28.86 -16.02 -20.39
CA ASP A 564 -28.91 -15.18 -21.60
C ASP A 564 -29.82 -13.97 -21.44
N ARG A 565 -30.96 -14.15 -20.76
CA ARG A 565 -31.84 -13.03 -20.41
C ARG A 565 -31.20 -12.14 -19.36
N PHE A 566 -30.62 -12.72 -18.31
CA PHE A 566 -30.00 -11.99 -17.21
C PHE A 566 -28.85 -11.10 -17.67
N VAL A 567 -27.97 -11.59 -18.56
CA VAL A 567 -26.85 -10.82 -19.10
C VAL A 567 -27.33 -9.63 -19.93
N LYS A 568 -28.33 -9.84 -20.81
CA LYS A 568 -28.94 -8.73 -21.58
C LYS A 568 -29.49 -7.66 -20.65
N ASP A 569 -30.19 -8.09 -19.60
CA ASP A 569 -30.79 -7.22 -18.60
C ASP A 569 -29.75 -6.50 -17.73
N LEU A 570 -28.64 -7.14 -17.38
CA LEU A 570 -27.54 -6.58 -16.60
C LEU A 570 -26.78 -5.53 -17.41
N VAL A 571 -26.40 -5.84 -18.66
CA VAL A 571 -25.73 -4.89 -19.57
C VAL A 571 -26.61 -3.66 -19.79
N ALA A 572 -27.93 -3.84 -19.95
CA ALA A 572 -28.88 -2.74 -20.07
C ALA A 572 -28.98 -1.85 -18.82
N CYS A 573 -28.45 -2.28 -17.66
CA CYS A 573 -28.38 -1.47 -16.46
C CYS A 573 -27.15 -0.53 -16.40
N GLN A 574 -26.19 -0.65 -17.32
CA GLN A 574 -25.01 0.20 -17.33
C GLN A 574 -25.36 1.65 -17.74
N GLN A 575 -24.81 2.64 -17.04
CA GLN A 575 -24.95 4.05 -17.43
C GLN A 575 -23.99 4.41 -18.59
N GLU A 576 -24.24 5.54 -19.26
CA GLU A 576 -23.48 5.98 -20.43
C GLU A 576 -21.97 6.14 -20.17
N ASP A 577 -21.61 6.50 -18.94
CA ASP A 577 -20.23 6.66 -18.47
C ASP A 577 -19.56 5.34 -18.03
N GLY A 578 -20.21 4.20 -18.23
CA GLY A 578 -19.69 2.89 -17.85
C GLY A 578 -20.07 2.42 -16.45
N TYR A 579 -20.74 3.24 -15.64
CA TYR A 579 -21.08 2.89 -14.26
C TYR A 579 -22.12 1.76 -14.15
N LEU A 580 -21.76 0.68 -13.47
CA LEU A 580 -22.55 -0.53 -13.24
C LEU A 580 -22.66 -0.86 -11.72
N GLY A 581 -22.99 0.13 -10.89
CA GLY A 581 -23.18 -0.04 -9.43
C GLY A 581 -24.54 0.49 -8.90
N PRO A 582 -25.02 0.06 -7.73
CA PRO A 582 -26.37 0.38 -7.26
C PRO A 582 -26.50 1.75 -6.56
N PHE A 583 -25.41 2.47 -6.33
CA PHE A 583 -25.42 3.72 -5.57
C PHE A 583 -25.71 4.95 -6.45
N PRO A 584 -26.38 5.99 -5.89
CA PRO A 584 -26.70 7.21 -6.62
C PRO A 584 -25.45 8.01 -7.00
N LYS A 585 -25.59 8.91 -7.98
CA LYS A 585 -24.49 9.79 -8.44
C LYS A 585 -23.78 10.57 -7.33
N SER A 586 -24.46 10.88 -6.23
CA SER A 586 -23.89 11.61 -5.09
C SER A 586 -22.90 10.80 -4.25
N SER A 587 -22.89 9.47 -4.36
CA SER A 587 -22.06 8.59 -3.51
C SER A 587 -21.42 7.42 -4.24
N ARG A 588 -21.61 7.29 -5.56
CA ARG A 588 -20.98 6.22 -6.34
C ARG A 588 -19.46 6.36 -6.45
N ILE A 589 -18.77 5.23 -6.61
CA ILE A 589 -17.33 5.07 -6.86
C ILE A 589 -16.42 5.55 -5.72
N THR A 590 -16.52 6.82 -5.30
CA THR A 590 -15.65 7.42 -4.26
C THR A 590 -16.40 7.79 -2.98
N GLY A 591 -17.68 7.41 -2.83
CA GLY A 591 -18.55 7.86 -1.74
C GLY A 591 -18.64 6.92 -0.53
N GLY A 592 -17.60 6.11 -0.27
CA GLY A 592 -17.56 5.24 0.91
C GLY A 592 -18.21 3.86 0.74
N ASN A 593 -18.37 3.40 -0.50
CA ASN A 593 -19.04 2.14 -0.86
C ASN A 593 -18.09 1.22 -1.65
N TRP A 594 -18.41 -0.07 -1.74
CA TRP A 594 -17.59 -1.07 -2.44
C TRP A 594 -18.01 -1.18 -3.91
N ASP A 595 -18.13 -0.02 -4.57
CA ASP A 595 -18.60 0.05 -5.95
C ASP A 595 -17.62 -0.59 -6.92
N VAL A 596 -16.32 -0.35 -6.74
CA VAL A 596 -15.29 -0.91 -7.62
C VAL A 596 -15.24 -2.44 -7.48
N TRP A 597 -15.42 -2.96 -6.28
CA TRP A 597 -15.64 -4.37 -6.01
C TRP A 597 -16.89 -4.93 -6.70
N GLY A 598 -17.99 -4.19 -6.68
CA GLY A 598 -19.20 -4.51 -7.45
C GLY A 598 -18.94 -4.59 -8.96
N HIS A 599 -18.20 -3.61 -9.50
CA HIS A 599 -17.78 -3.61 -10.92
C HIS A 599 -16.91 -4.82 -11.22
N TYR A 600 -15.91 -5.12 -10.38
CA TYR A 600 -15.05 -6.29 -10.52
C TYR A 600 -15.86 -7.59 -10.64
N HIS A 601 -16.81 -7.84 -9.75
CA HIS A 601 -17.63 -9.05 -9.83
C HIS A 601 -18.54 -9.09 -11.06
N CYS A 602 -19.11 -7.96 -11.48
CA CYS A 602 -19.88 -7.89 -12.72
C CYS A 602 -19.00 -8.17 -13.94
N MET A 603 -17.80 -7.58 -13.98
CA MET A 603 -16.82 -7.79 -15.04
C MET A 603 -16.41 -9.26 -15.12
N LEU A 604 -16.14 -9.92 -13.99
CA LEU A 604 -15.81 -11.35 -13.97
C LEU A 604 -16.92 -12.21 -14.60
N GLY A 605 -18.17 -12.02 -14.16
CA GLY A 605 -19.30 -12.79 -14.69
C GLY A 605 -19.55 -12.53 -16.18
N LEU A 606 -19.45 -11.27 -16.62
CA LEU A 606 -19.63 -10.88 -18.02
C LEU A 606 -18.49 -11.39 -18.91
N MET A 607 -17.24 -11.32 -18.46
CA MET A 607 -16.09 -11.87 -19.18
C MET A 607 -16.15 -13.39 -19.31
N LEU A 608 -16.67 -14.08 -18.28
CA LEU A 608 -16.90 -15.52 -18.29
C LEU A 608 -18.00 -15.89 -19.31
N TYR A 609 -19.08 -15.12 -19.34
CA TYR A 609 -20.14 -15.29 -20.34
C TYR A 609 -19.64 -15.03 -21.76
N TYR A 610 -18.87 -13.95 -21.96
CA TYR A 610 -18.24 -13.64 -23.25
C TYR A 610 -17.34 -14.78 -23.72
N GLU A 611 -16.54 -15.37 -22.82
CA GLU A 611 -15.66 -16.49 -23.17
C GLU A 611 -16.40 -17.66 -23.82
N ASP A 612 -17.59 -18.02 -23.31
CA ASP A 612 -18.35 -19.15 -23.83
C ASP A 612 -19.30 -18.80 -24.98
N THR A 613 -19.68 -17.53 -25.14
CA THR A 613 -20.75 -17.11 -26.08
C THR A 613 -20.30 -16.15 -27.16
N GLN A 614 -19.17 -15.48 -26.98
CA GLN A 614 -18.68 -14.38 -27.82
C GLN A 614 -19.71 -13.24 -27.95
N TYR A 615 -20.54 -13.03 -26.93
CA TYR A 615 -21.52 -11.94 -26.91
C TYR A 615 -20.84 -10.61 -26.61
N GLU A 616 -20.45 -9.89 -27.67
CA GLU A 616 -19.71 -8.62 -27.60
C GLU A 616 -20.26 -7.59 -26.61
N PRO A 617 -21.60 -7.36 -26.47
CA PRO A 617 -22.08 -6.36 -25.51
C PRO A 617 -21.72 -6.66 -24.05
N ALA A 618 -21.39 -7.91 -23.69
CA ALA A 618 -20.85 -8.21 -22.36
C ALA A 618 -19.40 -7.74 -22.21
N LEU A 619 -18.57 -7.88 -23.25
CA LEU A 619 -17.19 -7.40 -23.26
C LEU A 619 -17.15 -5.86 -23.30
N ASP A 620 -17.97 -5.24 -24.15
CA ASP A 620 -18.12 -3.78 -24.23
C ASP A 620 -18.46 -3.16 -22.87
N ALA A 621 -19.33 -3.83 -22.09
CA ALA A 621 -19.70 -3.38 -20.76
C ALA A 621 -18.51 -3.43 -19.79
N CYS A 622 -17.66 -4.46 -19.89
CA CYS A 622 -16.43 -4.55 -19.11
C CYS A 622 -15.43 -3.46 -19.48
N GLU A 623 -15.26 -3.17 -20.79
CA GLU A 623 -14.38 -2.09 -21.27
C GLU A 623 -14.82 -0.72 -20.76
N LYS A 624 -16.11 -0.39 -20.85
CA LYS A 624 -16.65 0.88 -20.33
C LYS A 624 -16.48 1.01 -18.82
N ALA A 625 -16.71 -0.07 -18.08
CA ALA A 625 -16.48 -0.10 -16.63
C ALA A 625 -14.99 0.13 -16.32
N ALA A 626 -14.08 -0.54 -17.03
CA ALA A 626 -12.64 -0.38 -16.87
C ALA A 626 -12.17 1.03 -17.26
N ASP A 627 -12.74 1.63 -18.30
CA ASP A 627 -12.45 3.00 -18.74
C ASP A 627 -12.85 4.02 -17.65
N LEU A 628 -14.05 3.88 -17.07
CA LEU A 628 -14.48 4.71 -15.93
C LEU A 628 -13.51 4.61 -14.74
N LEU A 629 -13.05 3.40 -14.43
CA LEU A 629 -12.11 3.17 -13.33
C LEU A 629 -10.72 3.71 -13.65
N PHE A 630 -10.28 3.62 -14.91
CA PHE A 630 -9.03 4.20 -15.37
C PHE A 630 -9.07 5.73 -15.29
N GLU A 631 -10.14 6.35 -15.76
CA GLU A 631 -10.33 7.80 -15.69
C GLU A 631 -10.42 8.30 -14.24
N THR A 632 -11.07 7.54 -13.36
CA THR A 632 -11.22 7.90 -11.95
C THR A 632 -9.95 7.65 -11.13
N PHE A 633 -9.34 6.47 -11.23
CA PHE A 633 -8.30 6.00 -10.31
C PHE A 633 -6.92 5.81 -10.95
N GLY A 634 -6.80 6.01 -12.26
CA GLY A 634 -5.53 5.95 -12.97
C GLY A 634 -4.48 6.94 -12.43
N PRO A 635 -3.25 6.92 -12.98
CA PRO A 635 -2.17 7.79 -12.50
C PRO A 635 -2.57 9.28 -12.42
N GLY A 636 -2.59 9.85 -11.21
CA GLY A 636 -3.03 11.22 -10.93
C GLY A 636 -4.44 11.34 -10.34
N GLY A 637 -5.23 10.26 -10.34
CA GLY A 637 -6.53 10.17 -9.66
C GLY A 637 -6.42 9.91 -8.15
N PRO A 638 -7.53 9.95 -7.40
CA PRO A 638 -7.59 9.55 -5.98
C PRO A 638 -7.02 8.15 -5.69
N SER A 639 -6.70 7.88 -4.43
CA SER A 639 -6.38 6.52 -3.96
C SER A 639 -7.65 5.67 -3.94
N LEU A 640 -7.50 4.36 -4.22
CA LEU A 640 -8.59 3.39 -4.05
C LEU A 640 -8.93 3.17 -2.56
N ILE A 641 -8.08 3.61 -1.62
CA ILE A 641 -8.32 3.54 -0.17
C ILE A 641 -9.13 4.75 0.37
N ASN A 642 -9.41 5.75 -0.47
CA ASN A 642 -10.04 7.01 -0.03
C ASN A 642 -11.52 6.90 0.41
N ASP A 643 -12.10 5.71 0.45
CA ASP A 643 -13.51 5.43 0.73
C ASP A 643 -13.77 4.90 2.17
N GLY A 644 -12.83 5.08 3.10
CA GLY A 644 -13.00 4.67 4.50
C GLY A 644 -12.68 3.19 4.74
N GLY A 645 -13.33 2.56 5.74
CA GLY A 645 -12.94 1.23 6.26
C GLY A 645 -13.07 0.02 5.32
N GLY A 646 -13.23 0.22 4.01
CA GLY A 646 -13.45 -0.84 3.01
C GLY A 646 -12.72 -0.68 1.67
N GLY A 647 -11.84 0.31 1.51
CA GLY A 647 -11.20 0.58 0.21
C GLY A 647 -10.22 -0.47 -0.29
N GLN A 648 -9.74 -1.31 0.62
CA GLN A 648 -8.94 -2.47 0.27
C GLN A 648 -9.70 -3.40 -0.69
N MET A 649 -11.00 -3.61 -0.49
CA MET A 649 -11.81 -4.55 -1.27
C MET A 649 -11.94 -4.08 -2.72
N ASN A 650 -11.93 -2.76 -2.94
CA ASN A 650 -11.98 -2.15 -4.26
C ASN A 650 -10.72 -2.43 -5.10
N MET A 651 -9.62 -2.94 -4.51
CA MET A 651 -8.39 -3.28 -5.23
C MET A 651 -8.49 -4.56 -6.07
N ALA A 652 -9.48 -5.43 -5.81
CA ALA A 652 -9.67 -6.70 -6.51
C ALA A 652 -9.85 -6.55 -8.01
N VAL A 653 -10.26 -5.35 -8.45
CA VAL A 653 -10.40 -5.03 -9.87
C VAL A 653 -9.10 -5.19 -10.66
N CYS A 654 -7.92 -5.17 -10.02
CA CYS A 654 -6.66 -5.47 -10.68
C CYS A 654 -6.68 -6.84 -11.37
N HIS A 655 -7.28 -7.86 -10.75
CA HIS A 655 -7.45 -9.18 -11.38
C HIS A 655 -8.36 -9.10 -12.61
N GLY A 656 -9.51 -8.43 -12.50
CA GLY A 656 -10.44 -8.24 -13.62
C GLY A 656 -9.82 -7.47 -14.80
N LEU A 657 -8.98 -6.48 -14.52
CA LEU A 657 -8.28 -5.67 -15.52
C LEU A 657 -7.22 -6.48 -16.28
N VAL A 658 -6.48 -7.37 -15.61
CA VAL A 658 -5.52 -8.27 -16.29
C VAL A 658 -6.25 -9.24 -17.21
N LEU A 659 -7.37 -9.83 -16.76
CA LEU A 659 -8.20 -10.70 -17.59
C LEU A 659 -8.79 -9.96 -18.80
N LEU A 660 -9.24 -8.71 -18.61
CA LEU A 660 -9.77 -7.89 -19.69
C LEU A 660 -8.69 -7.54 -20.72
N TYR A 661 -7.48 -7.18 -20.27
CA TYR A 661 -6.33 -6.98 -21.16
C TYR A 661 -6.04 -8.23 -22.01
N LYS A 662 -6.07 -9.43 -21.41
CA LYS A 662 -5.86 -10.69 -22.16
C LYS A 662 -6.88 -10.93 -23.27
N LYS A 663 -8.10 -10.38 -23.13
CA LYS A 663 -9.19 -10.51 -24.11
C LYS A 663 -9.18 -9.41 -25.17
N THR A 664 -8.74 -8.20 -24.82
CA THR A 664 -8.87 -6.99 -25.66
C THR A 664 -7.55 -6.48 -26.24
N GLY A 665 -6.42 -6.75 -25.58
CA GLY A 665 -5.11 -6.20 -25.92
C GLY A 665 -4.96 -4.70 -25.61
N VAL A 666 -5.87 -4.10 -24.85
CA VAL A 666 -5.84 -2.66 -24.56
C VAL A 666 -4.91 -2.37 -23.37
N ASP A 667 -3.75 -1.78 -23.65
CA ASP A 667 -2.65 -1.57 -22.68
C ASP A 667 -3.07 -0.85 -21.39
N ARG A 668 -3.99 0.12 -21.47
CA ARG A 668 -4.39 0.94 -20.31
C ARG A 668 -4.99 0.10 -19.16
N TYR A 669 -5.60 -1.04 -19.47
CA TYR A 669 -6.13 -1.95 -18.45
C TYR A 669 -5.01 -2.66 -17.67
N LEU A 670 -3.99 -3.14 -18.39
CA LEU A 670 -2.81 -3.73 -17.77
C LEU A 670 -2.01 -2.68 -16.98
N GLU A 671 -1.91 -1.45 -17.49
CA GLU A 671 -1.27 -0.33 -16.79
C GLU A 671 -1.97 -0.05 -15.45
N LEU A 672 -3.30 0.01 -15.42
CA LEU A 672 -4.05 0.21 -14.17
C LEU A 672 -3.91 -0.96 -13.20
N ALA A 673 -3.94 -2.21 -13.69
CA ALA A 673 -3.72 -3.37 -12.85
C ALA A 673 -2.33 -3.37 -12.19
N LYS A 674 -1.28 -3.09 -12.97
CA LYS A 674 0.10 -2.96 -12.48
C LYS A 674 0.25 -1.79 -11.51
N TYR A 675 -0.42 -0.65 -11.77
CA TYR A 675 -0.49 0.48 -10.84
C TYR A 675 -1.07 0.05 -9.49
N ILE A 676 -2.17 -0.71 -9.48
CA ILE A 676 -2.80 -1.17 -8.23
C ILE A 676 -1.83 -2.07 -7.43
N VAL A 677 -1.22 -3.06 -8.11
CA VAL A 677 -0.33 -4.05 -7.47
C VAL A 677 0.94 -3.44 -6.89
N HIS A 678 1.58 -2.51 -7.62
CA HIS A 678 2.89 -1.96 -7.24
C HIS A 678 2.82 -0.68 -6.40
N GLU A 679 1.75 0.10 -6.54
CA GLU A 679 1.61 1.38 -5.82
C GLU A 679 0.41 1.39 -4.88
N ALA A 680 -0.81 1.13 -5.37
CA ALA A 680 -2.01 1.30 -4.53
C ALA A 680 -2.03 0.32 -3.34
N TRP A 681 -1.52 -0.90 -3.51
CA TRP A 681 -1.33 -1.85 -2.40
C TRP A 681 -0.38 -1.33 -1.31
N ASN A 682 0.46 -0.34 -1.62
CA ASN A 682 1.43 0.28 -0.71
C ASN A 682 0.95 1.60 -0.11
N ASP A 683 -0.25 2.08 -0.45
CA ASP A 683 -0.88 3.24 0.16
C ASP A 683 -1.12 3.03 1.67
N ALA A 684 -1.16 4.12 2.43
CA ALA A 684 -1.46 4.07 3.86
C ALA A 684 -2.85 3.45 4.09
N GLY A 685 -2.92 2.38 4.90
CA GLY A 685 -4.15 1.63 5.16
C GLY A 685 -4.37 0.43 4.23
N ALA A 686 -3.59 0.27 3.16
CA ALA A 686 -3.63 -0.89 2.27
C ALA A 686 -2.80 -2.08 2.79
N GLY A 687 -2.93 -3.24 2.14
CA GLY A 687 -2.39 -4.52 2.64
C GLY A 687 -0.92 -4.82 2.37
N ARG A 688 -0.22 -4.03 1.52
CA ARG A 688 1.20 -4.23 1.16
C ARG A 688 1.54 -5.67 0.76
N TYR A 689 0.65 -6.35 0.03
CA TYR A 689 0.70 -7.80 -0.12
C TYR A 689 1.97 -8.30 -0.84
N LEU A 690 2.32 -7.69 -1.98
CA LEU A 690 3.48 -8.10 -2.77
C LEU A 690 4.78 -7.98 -1.95
N GLU A 691 5.01 -6.82 -1.32
CA GLU A 691 6.20 -6.61 -0.50
C GLU A 691 6.25 -7.53 0.73
N SER A 692 5.12 -7.72 1.42
CA SER A 692 5.07 -8.54 2.63
C SER A 692 5.29 -10.02 2.33
N ALA A 693 4.73 -10.51 1.22
CA ALA A 693 4.94 -11.88 0.76
C ALA A 693 6.39 -12.11 0.32
N LEU A 694 7.00 -11.18 -0.43
CA LEU A 694 8.41 -11.28 -0.84
C LEU A 694 9.38 -11.17 0.34
N ALA A 695 8.99 -10.49 1.42
CA ALA A 695 9.73 -10.45 2.68
C ALA A 695 9.55 -11.73 3.52
N GLY A 696 8.77 -12.71 3.06
CA GLY A 696 8.55 -13.98 3.74
C GLY A 696 7.67 -13.89 5.00
N LYS A 697 6.93 -12.79 5.18
CA LYS A 697 6.09 -12.59 6.37
C LYS A 697 4.87 -13.50 6.35
N PRO A 698 4.43 -14.07 7.50
CA PRO A 698 3.13 -14.73 7.56
C PRO A 698 2.00 -13.74 7.25
N ILE A 699 0.88 -14.21 6.71
CA ILE A 699 -0.26 -13.35 6.32
C ILE A 699 -0.79 -12.53 7.52
N THR A 700 -0.74 -13.07 8.74
CA THR A 700 -1.16 -12.37 9.97
C THR A 700 -0.33 -11.11 10.28
N GLU A 701 0.84 -10.95 9.67
CA GLU A 701 1.68 -9.75 9.77
C GLU A 701 1.43 -8.75 8.62
N PHE A 702 0.55 -9.08 7.67
CA PHE A 702 0.18 -8.14 6.62
C PHE A 702 -0.70 -7.04 7.23
N PRO A 703 -0.47 -5.75 6.89
CA PRO A 703 -1.26 -4.64 7.41
C PRO A 703 -2.77 -4.82 7.27
N GLN A 704 -3.20 -5.49 6.20
CA GLN A 704 -4.57 -5.96 6.00
C GLN A 704 -4.55 -7.42 5.57
N HIS A 705 -5.41 -8.23 6.19
CA HIS A 705 -5.42 -9.68 6.02
C HIS A 705 -6.85 -10.25 6.15
N ARG A 706 -7.82 -9.53 5.58
CA ARG A 706 -9.16 -10.09 5.36
C ARG A 706 -9.21 -10.99 4.13
N TRP A 707 -10.22 -11.85 4.04
CA TRP A 707 -10.32 -12.83 2.95
C TRP A 707 -10.55 -12.20 1.57
N GLU A 708 -11.17 -11.01 1.49
CA GLU A 708 -11.47 -10.36 0.20
C GLU A 708 -10.19 -10.08 -0.59
N ALA A 709 -9.07 -9.89 0.11
CA ALA A 709 -7.73 -9.72 -0.46
C ALA A 709 -7.29 -10.85 -1.40
N ILE A 710 -7.84 -12.06 -1.22
CA ILE A 710 -7.56 -13.20 -2.09
C ILE A 710 -7.84 -12.85 -3.56
N HIS A 711 -8.90 -12.08 -3.83
CA HIS A 711 -9.22 -11.67 -5.19
C HIS A 711 -8.21 -10.68 -5.77
N ASP A 712 -7.62 -9.81 -4.94
CA ASP A 712 -6.50 -8.95 -5.33
C ASP A 712 -5.30 -9.83 -5.74
N TRP A 713 -5.01 -10.86 -4.94
CA TRP A 713 -3.86 -11.74 -5.14
C TRP A 713 -3.97 -12.59 -6.41
N GLN A 714 -5.18 -12.87 -6.90
CA GLN A 714 -5.40 -13.57 -8.18
C GLN A 714 -4.85 -12.78 -9.40
N ALA A 715 -4.55 -11.49 -9.25
CA ALA A 715 -3.84 -10.75 -10.30
C ALA A 715 -2.39 -11.22 -10.48
N LEU A 716 -1.74 -11.74 -9.43
CA LEU A 716 -0.33 -12.14 -9.46
C LEU A 716 -0.01 -13.30 -10.44
N PRO A 717 -0.70 -14.45 -10.41
CA PRO A 717 -0.44 -15.51 -11.39
C PRO A 717 -0.73 -15.06 -12.82
N GLU A 718 -1.76 -14.23 -13.03
CA GLU A 718 -2.07 -13.66 -14.34
C GLU A 718 -0.99 -12.69 -14.83
N LEU A 719 -0.43 -11.86 -13.95
CA LEU A 719 0.74 -11.02 -14.25
C LEU A 719 2.00 -11.85 -14.51
N TYR A 720 2.22 -12.94 -13.77
CA TYR A 720 3.34 -13.87 -14.02
C TYR A 720 3.26 -14.44 -15.44
N TRP A 721 2.11 -14.99 -15.85
CA TRP A 721 1.97 -15.56 -17.20
C TRP A 721 2.12 -14.51 -18.30
N LEU A 722 1.76 -13.25 -18.04
CA LEU A 722 1.96 -12.18 -19.02
C LEU A 722 3.40 -11.67 -19.10
N THR A 723 4.12 -11.63 -17.98
CA THR A 723 5.40 -10.90 -17.89
C THR A 723 6.62 -11.81 -17.75
N GLY A 724 6.44 -13.04 -17.27
CA GLY A 724 7.52 -13.94 -16.86
C GLY A 724 8.22 -13.52 -15.55
N ASP A 725 7.71 -12.51 -14.84
CA ASP A 725 8.36 -12.00 -13.64
C ASP A 725 8.08 -12.89 -12.41
N GLU A 726 9.11 -13.63 -12.01
CA GLU A 726 9.08 -14.59 -10.90
C GLU A 726 8.65 -14.00 -9.55
N GLN A 727 8.70 -12.67 -9.35
CA GLN A 727 8.26 -12.07 -8.10
C GLN A 727 6.77 -12.36 -7.83
N TYR A 728 5.93 -12.34 -8.88
CA TYR A 728 4.51 -12.57 -8.74
C TYR A 728 4.20 -14.02 -8.39
N LYS A 729 4.89 -14.97 -9.03
CA LYS A 729 4.79 -16.40 -8.73
C LYS A 729 5.19 -16.67 -7.27
N LYS A 730 6.38 -16.20 -6.86
CA LYS A 730 6.88 -16.40 -5.49
C LYS A 730 5.94 -15.83 -4.43
N ALA A 731 5.43 -14.62 -4.64
CA ALA A 731 4.51 -13.98 -3.70
C ALA A 731 3.18 -14.76 -3.60
N PHE A 732 2.61 -15.18 -4.72
CA PHE A 732 1.36 -15.94 -4.74
C PHE A 732 1.51 -17.32 -4.07
N GLU A 733 2.59 -18.05 -4.38
CA GLU A 733 2.90 -19.34 -3.75
C GLU A 733 3.10 -19.20 -2.24
N HIS A 734 3.83 -18.17 -1.79
CA HIS A 734 4.04 -17.89 -0.37
C HIS A 734 2.71 -17.65 0.37
N MET A 735 1.83 -16.82 -0.19
CA MET A 735 0.51 -16.57 0.41
C MET A 735 -0.34 -17.84 0.44
N TRP A 736 -0.36 -18.63 -0.64
CA TRP A 736 -1.12 -19.88 -0.67
C TRP A 736 -0.62 -20.87 0.40
N TRP A 737 0.70 -21.10 0.49
CA TRP A 737 1.29 -21.99 1.49
C TRP A 737 1.10 -21.47 2.93
N SER A 738 1.16 -20.15 3.14
CA SER A 738 0.84 -19.54 4.43
C SER A 738 -0.62 -19.79 4.82
N ALA A 739 -1.55 -19.71 3.87
CA ALA A 739 -2.98 -19.98 4.10
C ALA A 739 -3.23 -21.45 4.46
N VAL A 740 -2.60 -22.41 3.76
CA VAL A 740 -2.70 -23.84 4.09
C VAL A 740 -2.23 -24.10 5.52
N LYS A 741 -1.08 -23.51 5.90
CA LYS A 741 -0.46 -23.71 7.21
C LYS A 741 -1.26 -23.04 8.33
N GLY A 742 -1.72 -21.82 8.11
CA GLY A 742 -2.28 -20.96 9.15
C GLY A 742 -3.80 -21.02 9.27
N ASP A 743 -4.55 -21.19 8.18
CA ASP A 743 -5.97 -20.79 8.17
C ASP A 743 -6.91 -21.74 7.44
N ARG A 744 -6.40 -22.77 6.76
CA ARG A 744 -7.25 -23.84 6.23
C ARG A 744 -7.76 -24.67 7.41
N HIS A 745 -9.08 -24.89 7.53
CA HIS A 745 -9.78 -25.65 8.58
C HIS A 745 -10.09 -27.08 8.21
N ASN A 746 -10.27 -27.98 9.19
CA ASN A 746 -10.42 -29.43 8.96
C ASN A 746 -11.51 -29.77 7.92
N THR A 747 -12.53 -28.93 7.81
CA THR A 747 -13.62 -28.99 6.82
C THR A 747 -13.20 -28.73 5.36
N GLY A 748 -11.97 -28.28 5.11
CA GLY A 748 -11.55 -27.68 3.84
C GLY A 748 -11.97 -26.21 3.68
N GLY A 749 -12.64 -25.62 4.67
CA GLY A 749 -12.89 -24.18 4.68
C GLY A 749 -11.63 -23.36 4.98
N LEU A 750 -11.68 -22.05 4.75
CA LEU A 750 -10.56 -21.14 4.97
C LEU A 750 -10.97 -19.97 5.88
N THR A 751 -10.05 -19.53 6.73
CA THR A 751 -10.15 -18.37 7.63
C THR A 751 -11.17 -18.52 8.75
N SER A 752 -11.01 -17.70 9.79
CA SER A 752 -11.94 -17.61 10.91
C SER A 752 -12.36 -16.16 11.12
N GLY A 753 -13.67 -15.90 11.15
CA GLY A 753 -14.19 -14.55 11.36
C GLY A 753 -13.85 -13.59 10.22
N GLU A 754 -13.87 -14.08 8.98
CA GLU A 754 -13.62 -13.30 7.75
C GLU A 754 -12.17 -12.79 7.59
N GLY A 755 -11.20 -13.35 8.32
CA GLY A 755 -9.81 -12.94 8.24
C GLY A 755 -8.81 -14.05 8.54
N PHE A 756 -7.58 -13.88 8.05
CA PHE A 756 -6.47 -14.77 8.35
C PHE A 756 -5.99 -14.52 9.78
N VAL A 757 -6.19 -15.49 10.66
CA VAL A 757 -5.84 -15.43 12.09
C VAL A 757 -4.63 -16.31 12.44
N GLY A 758 -4.16 -17.12 11.49
CA GLY A 758 -2.97 -17.95 11.67
C GLY A 758 -3.17 -19.16 12.59
N SER A 759 -4.42 -19.57 12.82
CA SER A 759 -4.74 -20.85 13.46
C SER A 759 -5.87 -21.59 12.74
N PRO A 760 -5.63 -22.84 12.25
CA PRO A 760 -6.67 -23.67 11.66
C PRO A 760 -7.61 -24.28 12.72
N PHE A 761 -7.34 -24.02 14.01
CA PHE A 761 -8.09 -24.50 15.17
C PHE A 761 -8.94 -23.41 15.81
N ASN A 762 -8.90 -22.18 15.28
CA ASN A 762 -9.77 -21.10 15.73
C ASN A 762 -11.24 -21.46 15.51
N THR A 763 -12.11 -21.08 16.46
CA THR A 763 -13.53 -21.43 16.48
C THR A 763 -14.44 -20.34 15.89
N GLY A 764 -13.86 -19.30 15.30
CA GLY A 764 -14.57 -18.27 14.55
C GLY A 764 -15.35 -18.85 13.38
N ALA A 765 -16.24 -18.03 12.81
CA ALA A 765 -17.04 -18.46 11.67
C ALA A 765 -16.14 -18.80 10.47
N ILE A 766 -16.38 -19.95 9.87
CA ILE A 766 -15.75 -20.39 8.63
C ILE A 766 -16.72 -20.02 7.51
N GLU A 767 -16.55 -18.80 6.98
CA GLU A 767 -17.49 -18.23 6.02
C GLU A 767 -17.46 -18.98 4.67
N THR A 768 -18.63 -19.20 4.09
CA THR A 768 -18.79 -19.80 2.75
C THR A 768 -18.05 -19.02 1.65
N CYS A 769 -18.14 -17.68 1.61
CA CYS A 769 -17.38 -16.85 0.67
C CYS A 769 -15.86 -17.04 0.78
N CYS A 770 -15.33 -17.16 2.01
CA CYS A 770 -13.91 -17.45 2.22
C CYS A 770 -13.50 -18.78 1.57
N THR A 771 -14.33 -19.82 1.72
CA THR A 771 -14.13 -21.12 1.07
C THR A 771 -14.20 -21.01 -0.46
N VAL A 772 -15.11 -20.18 -1.00
CA VAL A 772 -15.20 -19.96 -2.46
C VAL A 772 -13.95 -19.24 -2.99
N ALA A 773 -13.47 -18.21 -2.29
CA ALA A 773 -12.26 -17.49 -2.66
C ALA A 773 -11.02 -18.41 -2.57
N TRP A 774 -10.94 -19.25 -1.53
CA TRP A 774 -9.92 -20.29 -1.38
C TRP A 774 -9.86 -21.25 -2.57
N LEU A 775 -11.02 -21.73 -3.03
CA LEU A 775 -11.12 -22.61 -4.19
C LEU A 775 -10.66 -21.90 -5.48
N ALA A 776 -11.09 -20.65 -5.69
CA ALA A 776 -10.65 -19.86 -6.85
C ALA A 776 -9.12 -19.68 -6.87
N MET A 777 -8.54 -19.29 -5.74
CA MET A 777 -7.09 -19.14 -5.57
C MET A 777 -6.35 -20.47 -5.77
N SER A 778 -6.90 -21.57 -5.26
CA SER A 778 -6.29 -22.90 -5.39
C SER A 778 -6.32 -23.41 -6.83
N ILE A 779 -7.37 -23.10 -7.61
CA ILE A 779 -7.39 -23.40 -9.05
C ILE A 779 -6.27 -22.63 -9.77
N ASP A 780 -6.05 -21.36 -9.43
CA ASP A 780 -4.94 -20.59 -9.99
C ASP A 780 -3.58 -21.15 -9.54
N MET A 781 -3.44 -21.58 -8.28
CA MET A 781 -2.24 -22.25 -7.77
C MET A 781 -1.98 -23.58 -8.50
N LEU A 782 -3.03 -24.35 -8.82
CA LEU A 782 -2.93 -25.59 -9.58
C LEU A 782 -2.49 -25.31 -11.03
N ARG A 783 -3.06 -24.28 -11.67
CA ARG A 783 -2.63 -23.80 -12.99
C ARG A 783 -1.17 -23.35 -12.98
N LEU A 784 -0.74 -22.67 -11.92
CA LEU A 784 0.58 -22.08 -11.78
C LEU A 784 1.66 -23.15 -11.59
N THR A 785 1.40 -24.15 -10.74
CA THR A 785 2.42 -25.09 -10.27
C THR A 785 2.30 -26.49 -10.88
N GLY A 786 1.09 -26.90 -11.28
CA GLY A 786 0.81 -28.29 -11.63
C GLY A 786 1.02 -29.25 -10.46
N ASP A 787 1.00 -28.75 -9.22
CA ASP A 787 1.17 -29.56 -8.02
C ASP A 787 -0.16 -30.24 -7.64
N SER A 788 -0.19 -31.57 -7.75
CA SER A 788 -1.39 -32.35 -7.47
C SER A 788 -1.90 -32.21 -6.02
N ARG A 789 -1.05 -31.81 -5.08
CA ARG A 789 -1.46 -31.57 -3.68
C ARG A 789 -2.42 -30.38 -3.58
N VAL A 790 -2.33 -29.43 -4.51
CA VAL A 790 -3.29 -28.33 -4.63
C VAL A 790 -4.64 -28.87 -5.08
N ALA A 791 -4.67 -29.84 -6.01
CA ALA A 791 -5.90 -30.50 -6.42
C ALA A 791 -6.53 -31.33 -5.27
N ASP A 792 -5.74 -31.87 -4.34
CA ASP A 792 -6.26 -32.49 -3.12
C ASP A 792 -6.98 -31.47 -2.22
N GLU A 793 -6.43 -30.25 -2.05
CA GLU A 793 -7.08 -29.16 -1.29
C GLU A 793 -8.36 -28.68 -1.98
N ILE A 794 -8.38 -28.60 -3.32
CA ILE A 794 -9.58 -28.29 -4.09
C ILE A 794 -10.64 -29.37 -3.86
N GLU A 795 -10.30 -30.65 -4.01
CA GLU A 795 -11.21 -31.77 -3.79
C GLU A 795 -11.78 -31.79 -2.35
N LEU A 796 -10.90 -31.63 -1.35
CA LEU A 796 -11.30 -31.55 0.06
C LEU A 796 -12.32 -30.43 0.26
N SER A 797 -12.03 -29.22 -0.22
CA SER A 797 -12.88 -28.05 -0.01
C SER A 797 -14.21 -28.16 -0.76
N THR A 798 -14.19 -28.65 -2.01
CA THR A 798 -15.38 -28.84 -2.85
C THR A 798 -16.34 -29.86 -2.25
N LEU A 799 -15.85 -31.05 -1.88
CA LEU A 799 -16.69 -32.17 -1.42
C LEU A 799 -17.16 -32.04 0.03
N ASN A 800 -16.50 -31.19 0.83
CA ASN A 800 -16.81 -31.00 2.24
C ASN A 800 -17.45 -29.63 2.50
N SER A 801 -16.66 -28.59 2.79
CA SER A 801 -17.18 -27.28 3.21
C SER A 801 -18.09 -26.64 2.16
N ALA A 802 -17.70 -26.62 0.88
CA ALA A 802 -18.47 -25.96 -0.17
C ALA A 802 -19.82 -26.64 -0.44
N LEU A 803 -19.84 -27.96 -0.61
CA LEU A 803 -21.09 -28.71 -0.78
C LEU A 803 -21.95 -28.68 0.50
N GLY A 804 -21.31 -28.69 1.67
CA GLY A 804 -21.97 -28.62 2.97
C GLY A 804 -22.63 -27.27 3.28
N ALA A 805 -22.14 -26.19 2.67
CA ALA A 805 -22.73 -24.85 2.78
C ALA A 805 -24.11 -24.74 2.12
N ILE A 806 -24.43 -25.61 1.16
CA ILE A 806 -25.71 -25.62 0.46
C ILE A 806 -26.65 -26.61 1.17
N PRO A 807 -27.93 -26.27 1.41
CA PRO A 807 -28.89 -27.24 1.94
C PRO A 807 -29.19 -28.33 0.90
N TYR A 808 -29.68 -29.49 1.33
CA TYR A 808 -29.97 -30.61 0.41
C TYR A 808 -30.88 -30.21 -0.76
N GLY A 809 -31.90 -29.39 -0.49
CA GLY A 809 -32.84 -28.86 -1.49
C GLY A 809 -32.30 -27.69 -2.30
N GLY A 810 -31.04 -27.27 -2.18
CA GLY A 810 -30.42 -26.26 -3.05
C GLY A 810 -30.83 -24.80 -2.82
N ARG A 811 -31.93 -24.52 -2.13
CA ARG A 811 -32.42 -23.15 -1.87
C ARG A 811 -31.67 -22.47 -0.72
N SER A 812 -30.90 -21.41 -1.01
CA SER A 812 -30.05 -20.65 -0.06
C SER A 812 -28.73 -21.34 0.31
N CYS A 813 -28.03 -20.84 1.33
CA CYS A 813 -26.81 -21.42 1.88
C CYS A 813 -26.63 -21.05 3.36
N ALA A 814 -25.70 -21.71 4.05
CA ALA A 814 -25.19 -21.31 5.34
C ALA A 814 -24.10 -20.24 5.15
N TYR A 815 -24.01 -19.30 6.08
CA TYR A 815 -22.85 -18.40 6.14
C TYR A 815 -21.67 -19.13 6.76
N ASN A 816 -21.89 -19.78 7.90
CA ASN A 816 -20.86 -20.53 8.61
C ASN A 816 -20.98 -22.05 8.38
N VAL A 817 -19.87 -22.70 8.03
CA VAL A 817 -19.74 -24.17 8.06
C VAL A 817 -18.79 -24.58 9.19
N PRO A 818 -19.28 -24.62 10.45
CA PRO A 818 -18.41 -24.81 11.61
C PRO A 818 -17.79 -26.21 11.64
N MET A 819 -16.65 -26.36 12.31
CA MET A 819 -16.03 -27.67 12.53
C MET A 819 -16.90 -28.54 13.46
N ASN A 820 -17.39 -27.95 14.56
CA ASN A 820 -18.38 -28.54 15.45
C ASN A 820 -19.51 -27.52 15.65
N GLY A 821 -20.77 -27.93 15.54
CA GLY A 821 -21.88 -27.01 15.79
C GLY A 821 -23.11 -27.29 14.95
N THR A 822 -23.76 -26.21 14.52
CA THR A 822 -25.05 -26.21 13.80
C THR A 822 -24.92 -25.33 12.56
N ARG A 823 -25.49 -25.77 11.43
CA ARG A 823 -25.60 -24.93 10.22
C ARG A 823 -26.91 -24.14 10.22
N LEU A 824 -26.82 -22.87 9.86
CA LEU A 824 -27.95 -21.94 9.81
C LEU A 824 -28.19 -21.47 8.37
N PHE A 825 -28.92 -22.26 7.60
CA PHE A 825 -29.23 -21.94 6.20
C PHE A 825 -30.19 -20.76 6.07
N GLY A 826 -29.80 -19.71 5.34
CA GLY A 826 -30.67 -18.58 4.97
C GLY A 826 -31.05 -17.63 6.11
N VAL A 827 -30.46 -17.76 7.30
CA VAL A 827 -30.84 -16.94 8.47
C VAL A 827 -29.76 -15.92 8.84
N GLU A 828 -28.49 -16.32 8.90
CA GLU A 828 -27.40 -15.50 9.48
C GLU A 828 -27.16 -14.16 8.76
N LEU A 829 -27.29 -14.16 7.42
CA LEU A 829 -27.01 -12.97 6.58
C LEU A 829 -28.25 -12.32 5.99
N HIS A 830 -29.45 -12.64 6.47
CA HIS A 830 -30.69 -12.07 5.93
C HIS A 830 -30.74 -10.53 6.05
N TRP A 831 -29.99 -9.93 6.97
CA TRP A 831 -29.87 -8.48 7.10
C TRP A 831 -29.19 -7.79 5.89
N GLN A 832 -28.47 -8.53 5.05
CA GLN A 832 -27.89 -8.00 3.81
C GLN A 832 -28.92 -7.88 2.67
N ALA A 833 -30.08 -8.54 2.79
CA ALA A 833 -31.07 -8.63 1.74
C ALA A 833 -31.73 -7.26 1.48
N PRO A 834 -31.63 -6.71 0.25
CA PRO A 834 -32.37 -5.51 -0.11
C PRO A 834 -33.87 -5.80 -0.20
N LYS A 835 -34.71 -4.75 -0.07
CA LYS A 835 -36.15 -4.88 -0.31
C LYS A 835 -36.41 -5.48 -1.70
N GLY A 836 -37.17 -6.56 -1.78
CA GLY A 836 -37.42 -7.29 -3.03
C GLY A 836 -36.31 -8.27 -3.45
N GLY A 837 -35.36 -8.56 -2.56
CA GLY A 837 -34.32 -9.57 -2.77
C GLY A 837 -34.13 -10.48 -1.54
N PRO A 838 -35.17 -11.17 -1.05
CA PRO A 838 -35.11 -11.95 0.18
C PRO A 838 -34.06 -13.08 0.17
N ASP A 839 -33.66 -13.54 -1.01
CA ASP A 839 -32.66 -14.62 -1.18
C ASP A 839 -31.23 -14.08 -1.42
N LEU A 840 -31.02 -12.76 -1.34
CA LEU A 840 -29.75 -12.11 -1.68
C LEU A 840 -28.92 -11.79 -0.44
N ASN A 841 -27.70 -12.30 -0.43
CA ASN A 841 -26.59 -11.93 0.46
C ASN A 841 -25.29 -12.43 -0.19
N CYS A 842 -24.13 -12.01 0.32
CA CYS A 842 -22.83 -12.35 -0.27
C CYS A 842 -22.62 -13.86 -0.46
N CYS A 843 -23.00 -14.67 0.54
CA CYS A 843 -22.81 -16.11 0.52
C CYS A 843 -23.78 -16.80 -0.44
N SER A 844 -25.07 -16.46 -0.42
CA SER A 844 -26.07 -17.16 -1.22
C SER A 844 -25.82 -17.01 -2.72
N VAL A 845 -25.43 -15.83 -3.19
CA VAL A 845 -25.11 -15.61 -4.62
C VAL A 845 -23.80 -16.29 -5.06
N ASN A 846 -22.96 -16.74 -4.12
CA ASN A 846 -21.62 -17.26 -4.38
C ASN A 846 -21.48 -18.76 -4.05
N ALA A 847 -22.31 -19.31 -3.18
CA ALA A 847 -22.18 -20.68 -2.64
C ALA A 847 -22.21 -21.77 -3.72
N ASN A 848 -22.90 -21.53 -4.83
CA ASN A 848 -22.96 -22.46 -5.97
C ASN A 848 -21.74 -22.39 -6.90
N ARG A 849 -20.92 -21.34 -6.81
CA ARG A 849 -19.74 -21.14 -7.65
C ARG A 849 -18.72 -22.30 -7.54
N PRO A 850 -18.37 -22.82 -6.34
CA PRO A 850 -17.55 -24.02 -6.18
C PRO A 850 -18.02 -25.25 -6.96
N LEU A 851 -19.33 -25.47 -7.07
CA LEU A 851 -19.87 -26.62 -7.79
C LEU A 851 -19.61 -26.47 -9.29
N GLY A 852 -19.89 -25.29 -9.85
CA GLY A 852 -19.56 -24.97 -11.24
C GLY A 852 -18.05 -24.96 -11.54
N MET A 853 -17.22 -24.58 -10.56
CA MET A 853 -15.75 -24.59 -10.69
C MET A 853 -15.16 -25.97 -10.98
N ILE A 854 -15.90 -27.08 -10.78
CA ILE A 854 -15.48 -28.41 -11.25
C ILE A 854 -15.12 -28.38 -12.74
N SER A 855 -15.82 -27.56 -13.55
CA SER A 855 -15.49 -27.38 -14.98
C SER A 855 -14.13 -26.72 -15.25
N GLU A 856 -13.49 -26.10 -14.25
CA GLU A 856 -12.19 -25.43 -14.39
C GLU A 856 -11.01 -26.35 -14.05
N TRP A 857 -11.22 -27.38 -13.23
CA TRP A 857 -10.14 -28.22 -12.71
C TRP A 857 -10.34 -29.71 -12.92
N ALA A 858 -11.54 -30.22 -13.20
CA ALA A 858 -11.80 -31.66 -13.30
C ALA A 858 -10.94 -32.37 -14.36
N LEU A 859 -10.87 -31.76 -15.54
CA LEU A 859 -10.04 -32.20 -16.67
C LEU A 859 -9.25 -31.00 -17.17
N MET A 860 -7.92 -31.13 -17.17
CA MET A 860 -7.00 -30.07 -17.58
C MET A 860 -6.08 -30.57 -18.69
N GLU A 861 -5.48 -29.65 -19.43
CA GLU A 861 -4.42 -29.93 -20.39
C GLU A 861 -3.07 -29.95 -19.67
N LYS A 862 -2.25 -30.95 -20.01
CA LYS A 862 -0.89 -31.11 -19.49
C LYS A 862 0.02 -31.67 -20.58
N ASP A 863 1.12 -30.98 -20.88
CA ASP A 863 2.18 -31.45 -21.79
C ASP A 863 1.65 -31.95 -23.16
N GLY A 864 0.61 -31.28 -23.69
CA GLY A 864 -0.06 -31.64 -24.95
C GLY A 864 -1.09 -32.77 -24.86
N GLY A 865 -1.25 -33.38 -23.68
CA GLY A 865 -2.29 -34.36 -23.36
C GLY A 865 -3.25 -33.88 -22.27
N LEU A 866 -3.72 -34.80 -21.43
CA LEU A 866 -4.78 -34.54 -20.45
C LEU A 866 -4.36 -34.92 -19.03
N ALA A 867 -4.83 -34.15 -18.05
CA ALA A 867 -4.71 -34.40 -16.62
C ALA A 867 -6.11 -34.56 -15.99
N ILE A 868 -6.38 -35.73 -15.41
CA ILE A 868 -7.61 -36.04 -14.69
C ILE A 868 -7.38 -35.72 -13.20
N ASN A 869 -8.13 -34.73 -12.70
CA ASN A 869 -8.09 -34.34 -11.29
C ASN A 869 -9.33 -34.80 -10.53
N PHE A 870 -10.50 -34.71 -11.13
CA PHE A 870 -11.76 -35.07 -10.48
C PHE A 870 -12.08 -36.56 -10.67
N TYR A 871 -12.43 -37.22 -9.58
CA TYR A 871 -12.91 -38.60 -9.57
C TYR A 871 -14.36 -38.65 -9.12
N GLY A 872 -15.19 -39.35 -9.89
CA GLY A 872 -16.61 -39.51 -9.62
C GLY A 872 -17.34 -40.10 -10.83
N PRO A 873 -18.55 -40.63 -10.66
CA PRO A 873 -19.29 -41.25 -11.75
C PRO A 873 -19.64 -40.19 -12.81
N CYS A 874 -18.90 -40.17 -13.91
CA CYS A 874 -19.08 -39.15 -14.93
C CYS A 874 -18.55 -39.59 -16.30
N THR A 875 -18.92 -38.85 -17.34
CA THR A 875 -18.23 -38.87 -18.64
C THR A 875 -17.65 -37.49 -18.91
N MET A 876 -16.40 -37.43 -19.36
CA MET A 876 -15.74 -36.19 -19.79
C MET A 876 -15.33 -36.33 -21.24
N LYS A 877 -15.66 -35.33 -22.08
CA LYS A 877 -15.24 -35.29 -23.49
C LYS A 877 -14.39 -34.06 -23.73
N ALA A 878 -13.21 -34.24 -24.29
CA ALA A 878 -12.30 -33.15 -24.65
C ALA A 878 -11.73 -33.36 -26.05
N THR A 879 -11.13 -32.30 -26.60
CA THR A 879 -10.42 -32.34 -27.88
C THR A 879 -8.95 -32.03 -27.63
N LEU A 880 -8.06 -32.92 -28.06
CA LEU A 880 -6.61 -32.71 -27.99
C LEU A 880 -6.18 -31.61 -28.97
N ALA A 881 -4.98 -31.04 -28.78
CA ALA A 881 -4.42 -30.03 -29.69
C ALA A 881 -4.33 -30.51 -31.15
N SER A 882 -4.28 -31.83 -31.40
CA SER A 882 -4.31 -32.45 -32.72
C SER A 882 -5.70 -32.48 -33.39
N GLY A 883 -6.73 -32.00 -32.70
CA GLY A 883 -8.13 -32.10 -33.12
C GLY A 883 -8.77 -33.48 -32.91
N ASN A 884 -8.08 -34.42 -32.27
CA ASN A 884 -8.65 -35.73 -31.94
C ASN A 884 -9.56 -35.63 -30.70
N ARG A 885 -10.76 -36.19 -30.79
CA ARG A 885 -11.71 -36.20 -29.66
C ARG A 885 -11.46 -37.40 -28.77
N VAL A 886 -11.44 -37.16 -27.46
CA VAL A 886 -11.24 -38.15 -26.42
C VAL A 886 -12.42 -38.09 -25.46
N THR A 887 -13.08 -39.22 -25.27
CA THR A 887 -14.10 -39.42 -24.24
C THR A 887 -13.54 -40.33 -23.15
N ILE A 888 -13.66 -39.89 -21.91
CA ILE A 888 -13.21 -40.58 -20.70
C ILE A 888 -14.47 -40.86 -19.86
N GLU A 889 -14.92 -42.10 -19.84
CA GLU A 889 -15.98 -42.54 -18.95
C GLU A 889 -15.38 -43.04 -17.64
N GLN A 890 -15.82 -42.48 -16.51
CA GLN A 890 -15.49 -42.92 -15.16
C GLN A 890 -16.66 -43.74 -14.59
N ASP A 891 -16.39 -45.01 -14.29
CA ASP A 891 -17.27 -45.92 -13.57
C ASP A 891 -16.69 -46.16 -12.16
N THR A 892 -17.38 -45.66 -11.14
CA THR A 892 -16.87 -45.62 -9.77
C THR A 892 -17.96 -45.31 -8.75
N GLN A 893 -17.74 -45.72 -7.50
CA GLN A 893 -18.49 -45.25 -6.32
C GLN A 893 -17.73 -44.14 -5.57
N TYR A 894 -16.61 -43.65 -6.09
CA TYR A 894 -15.84 -42.56 -5.50
C TYR A 894 -16.75 -41.35 -5.21
N PRO A 895 -16.67 -40.74 -4.01
CA PRO A 895 -15.69 -40.93 -2.95
C PRO A 895 -16.12 -41.93 -1.86
N ALA A 896 -17.08 -42.84 -2.10
CA ALA A 896 -17.45 -43.88 -1.14
C ALA A 896 -16.43 -45.03 -1.07
N ASP A 897 -15.68 -45.29 -2.14
CA ASP A 897 -14.53 -46.20 -2.16
C ASP A 897 -13.44 -45.71 -3.13
N GLY A 898 -12.32 -46.45 -3.16
CA GLY A 898 -11.12 -46.09 -3.91
C GLY A 898 -10.98 -46.71 -5.30
N LYS A 899 -12.01 -47.35 -5.85
CA LYS A 899 -11.91 -48.01 -7.16
C LYS A 899 -12.45 -47.11 -8.26
N VAL A 900 -11.63 -46.78 -9.25
CA VAL A 900 -12.04 -45.98 -10.40
C VAL A 900 -11.66 -46.71 -11.69
N THR A 901 -12.64 -46.98 -12.54
CA THR A 901 -12.41 -47.52 -13.88
C THR A 901 -12.62 -46.41 -14.92
N LEU A 902 -11.58 -46.13 -15.70
CA LEU A 902 -11.61 -45.19 -16.82
C LEU A 902 -11.69 -45.97 -18.13
N LYS A 903 -12.70 -45.69 -18.95
CA LYS A 903 -12.84 -46.25 -20.31
C LYS A 903 -12.63 -45.15 -21.33
N LEU A 904 -11.73 -45.39 -22.28
CA LEU A 904 -11.37 -44.41 -23.29
C LEU A 904 -12.05 -44.70 -24.63
N THR A 905 -12.62 -43.68 -25.24
CA THR A 905 -13.09 -43.69 -26.64
C THR A 905 -12.42 -42.55 -27.39
N LEU A 906 -11.79 -42.86 -28.53
CA LEU A 906 -11.05 -41.90 -29.36
C LEU A 906 -11.49 -42.03 -30.82
N ASP A 907 -11.53 -40.91 -31.55
CA ASP A 907 -11.85 -40.93 -32.99
C ASP A 907 -10.76 -41.68 -33.79
N ARG A 908 -9.50 -41.57 -33.36
CA ARG A 908 -8.35 -42.32 -33.92
C ARG A 908 -7.32 -42.62 -32.83
N PRO A 909 -6.54 -43.72 -32.92
CA PRO A 909 -5.42 -43.94 -32.03
C PRO A 909 -4.40 -42.79 -32.05
N GLU A 910 -3.89 -42.41 -30.88
CA GLU A 910 -2.95 -41.29 -30.75
C GLU A 910 -2.04 -41.45 -29.53
N SER A 911 -0.79 -40.99 -29.65
CA SER A 911 0.14 -40.95 -28.53
C SER A 911 0.12 -39.60 -27.81
N PHE A 912 -0.22 -39.62 -26.52
CA PHE A 912 -0.24 -38.43 -25.67
C PHE A 912 -0.12 -38.81 -24.18
N PRO A 913 0.32 -37.89 -23.30
CA PRO A 913 0.30 -38.10 -21.86
C PRO A 913 -1.13 -38.09 -21.32
N LEU A 914 -1.51 -39.12 -20.58
CA LEU A 914 -2.71 -39.11 -19.73
C LEU A 914 -2.27 -39.18 -18.27
N ALA A 915 -2.27 -38.03 -17.61
CA ALA A 915 -1.91 -37.88 -16.22
C ALA A 915 -3.13 -38.10 -15.33
N VAL A 916 -3.10 -39.12 -14.47
CA VAL A 916 -4.09 -39.27 -13.38
C VAL A 916 -3.49 -38.72 -12.10
N ARG A 917 -4.26 -37.96 -11.33
CA ARG A 917 -3.85 -37.46 -10.00
C ARG A 917 -3.70 -38.64 -9.03
N VAL A 918 -2.57 -38.73 -8.34
CA VAL A 918 -2.38 -39.66 -7.21
C VAL A 918 -2.50 -38.85 -5.92
N PRO A 919 -3.65 -38.93 -5.22
CA PRO A 919 -3.89 -38.09 -4.05
C PRO A 919 -2.87 -38.35 -2.94
N ARG A 920 -2.46 -37.30 -2.23
CA ARG A 920 -1.46 -37.39 -1.16
C ARG A 920 -1.89 -38.30 0.00
N TRP A 921 -3.19 -38.36 0.30
CA TRP A 921 -3.72 -39.21 1.36
C TRP A 921 -3.69 -40.71 1.00
N SER A 922 -3.55 -41.06 -0.28
CA SER A 922 -3.51 -42.45 -0.76
C SER A 922 -2.10 -43.03 -0.63
N LYS A 923 -1.76 -43.64 0.52
CA LYS A 923 -0.42 -44.20 0.78
C LYS A 923 -0.02 -45.29 -0.20
N HIS A 924 -0.99 -46.07 -0.65
CA HIS A 924 -0.84 -47.03 -1.73
C HIS A 924 -1.71 -46.63 -2.92
N PHE A 925 -1.17 -46.76 -4.12
CA PHE A 925 -1.87 -46.53 -5.37
C PHE A 925 -1.45 -47.59 -6.38
N SER A 926 -2.43 -48.19 -7.05
CA SER A 926 -2.17 -49.09 -8.16
C SER A 926 -2.90 -48.62 -9.41
N MET A 927 -2.25 -48.84 -10.55
CA MET A 927 -2.83 -48.57 -11.86
C MET A 927 -2.55 -49.72 -12.81
N ILE A 928 -3.63 -50.24 -13.39
CA ILE A 928 -3.64 -51.33 -14.35
C ILE A 928 -4.19 -50.78 -15.66
N VAL A 929 -3.54 -51.10 -16.77
CA VAL A 929 -3.97 -50.70 -18.11
C VAL A 929 -4.21 -51.97 -18.92
N ASN A 930 -5.43 -52.18 -19.42
CA ASN A 930 -5.80 -53.35 -20.22
C ASN A 930 -5.40 -54.70 -19.55
N ASN A 931 -5.65 -54.84 -18.25
CA ASN A 931 -5.26 -55.98 -17.40
C ASN A 931 -3.76 -56.17 -17.15
N GLU A 932 -2.91 -55.23 -17.57
CA GLU A 932 -1.48 -55.24 -17.32
C GLU A 932 -1.12 -54.17 -16.27
N PRO A 933 -0.58 -54.55 -15.10
CA PRO A 933 -0.09 -53.59 -14.11
C PRO A 933 0.98 -52.69 -14.70
N THR A 934 0.89 -51.38 -14.45
CA THR A 934 1.96 -50.47 -14.84
C THR A 934 3.23 -50.76 -14.04
N ARG A 935 4.40 -50.69 -14.69
CA ARG A 935 5.70 -51.01 -14.04
C ARG A 935 6.21 -49.89 -13.14
N ARG A 936 5.55 -48.74 -13.13
CA ARG A 936 5.99 -47.54 -12.43
C ARG A 936 5.45 -47.55 -11.00
N ILE A 937 6.31 -47.14 -10.07
CA ILE A 937 5.90 -46.85 -8.69
C ILE A 937 5.45 -45.40 -8.66
N TYR A 938 4.25 -45.15 -8.13
CA TYR A 938 3.73 -43.81 -7.97
C TYR A 938 3.79 -43.40 -6.50
N ASN A 939 4.36 -42.23 -6.24
CA ASN A 939 4.38 -41.61 -4.92
C ASN A 939 3.08 -40.81 -4.70
N PRO A 940 2.57 -40.73 -3.46
CA PRO A 940 1.44 -39.85 -3.15
C PRO A 940 1.78 -38.38 -3.43
N GLY A 941 0.79 -37.60 -3.90
CA GLY A 941 0.96 -36.17 -4.18
C GLY A 941 1.72 -35.89 -5.48
N GLN A 942 1.52 -36.72 -6.51
CA GLN A 942 2.02 -36.45 -7.86
C GLN A 942 0.99 -36.84 -8.94
N TYR A 943 1.30 -36.52 -10.20
CA TYR A 943 0.60 -37.08 -11.37
C TYR A 943 1.31 -38.32 -11.92
N SER A 944 0.55 -39.31 -12.40
CA SER A 944 1.13 -40.51 -13.02
C SER A 944 1.95 -40.17 -14.28
N GLY A 945 1.42 -39.31 -15.16
CA GLY A 945 2.10 -38.85 -16.37
C GLY A 945 2.40 -39.96 -17.39
N GLU A 946 1.52 -40.93 -17.55
CA GLU A 946 1.75 -42.06 -18.48
C GLU A 946 1.62 -41.62 -19.94
N VAL A 947 2.69 -41.81 -20.71
CA VAL A 947 2.73 -41.55 -22.15
C VAL A 947 2.61 -42.87 -22.89
N ARG A 948 1.53 -43.03 -23.65
CA ARG A 948 1.24 -44.23 -24.42
C ARG A 948 0.56 -43.87 -25.73
N GLU A 949 0.53 -44.81 -26.67
CA GLU A 949 -0.48 -44.80 -27.73
C GLU A 949 -1.79 -45.33 -27.14
N TRP A 950 -2.80 -44.46 -27.09
CA TRP A 950 -4.13 -44.76 -26.61
C TRP A 950 -5.05 -45.04 -27.80
N LYS A 951 -5.97 -45.98 -27.64
CA LYS A 951 -6.98 -46.32 -28.64
C LYS A 951 -8.35 -46.52 -28.00
N SER A 952 -9.40 -46.41 -28.82
CA SER A 952 -10.76 -46.71 -28.37
C SER A 952 -10.85 -48.12 -27.79
N GLY A 953 -11.47 -48.24 -26.62
CA GLY A 953 -11.60 -49.48 -25.87
C GLY A 953 -10.48 -49.75 -24.87
N ASP A 954 -9.47 -48.90 -24.77
CA ASP A 954 -8.50 -48.98 -23.67
C ASP A 954 -9.20 -48.72 -22.32
N VAL A 955 -8.83 -49.53 -21.32
CA VAL A 955 -9.36 -49.44 -19.95
C VAL A 955 -8.22 -49.23 -18.97
N ILE A 956 -8.40 -48.27 -18.05
CA ILE A 956 -7.48 -47.98 -16.96
C ILE A 956 -8.24 -48.22 -15.65
N GLU A 957 -7.69 -49.07 -14.79
CA GLU A 957 -8.24 -49.32 -13.45
C GLU A 957 -7.29 -48.70 -12.43
N LEU A 958 -7.84 -47.84 -11.58
CA LEU A 958 -7.16 -47.17 -10.48
C LEU A 958 -7.67 -47.73 -9.15
N GLU A 959 -6.77 -47.99 -8.22
CA GLU A 959 -7.12 -48.35 -6.85
C GLU A 959 -6.36 -47.45 -5.87
N PHE A 960 -7.11 -46.65 -5.12
CA PHE A 960 -6.63 -45.77 -4.07
C PHE A 960 -6.78 -46.40 -2.69
N ASP A 961 -5.83 -46.10 -1.80
CA ASP A 961 -5.86 -46.53 -0.40
C ASP A 961 -6.84 -45.69 0.42
N PHE A 962 -7.98 -46.30 0.76
CA PHE A 962 -9.03 -45.71 1.59
C PHE A 962 -8.93 -46.13 3.06
N THR A 963 -7.73 -46.45 3.54
CA THR A 963 -7.45 -46.55 4.98
C THR A 963 -7.74 -45.20 5.64
N PRO A 964 -8.42 -45.16 6.81
CA PRO A 964 -8.67 -43.91 7.51
C PRO A 964 -7.38 -43.15 7.82
N HIS A 965 -7.44 -41.83 7.66
CA HIS A 965 -6.37 -40.92 8.06
C HIS A 965 -6.92 -39.81 8.97
N PHE A 966 -6.01 -39.19 9.71
CA PHE A 966 -6.37 -38.41 10.89
C PHE A 966 -5.65 -37.07 10.94
N TRP A 967 -6.36 -36.06 11.40
CA TRP A 967 -5.78 -34.79 11.84
C TRP A 967 -5.92 -34.68 13.35
N ALA A 968 -4.81 -34.55 14.08
CA ALA A 968 -4.84 -34.31 15.52
C ALA A 968 -5.11 -32.84 15.90
N GLY A 969 -6.12 -32.64 16.74
CA GLY A 969 -6.54 -31.31 17.16
C GLY A 969 -5.53 -30.65 18.10
N GLN A 970 -5.37 -29.34 17.95
CA GLN A 970 -4.58 -28.48 18.85
C GLN A 970 -5.46 -27.35 19.38
N GLU A 971 -4.92 -26.52 20.27
CA GLU A 971 -5.62 -25.37 20.85
C GLU A 971 -7.00 -25.76 21.42
N SER A 972 -8.09 -25.14 20.95
CA SER A 972 -9.47 -25.43 21.36
C SER A 972 -9.92 -26.87 21.08
N PHE A 973 -9.18 -27.61 20.26
CA PHE A 973 -9.47 -28.99 19.87
C PHE A 973 -8.41 -29.98 20.39
N ALA A 974 -7.60 -29.62 21.38
CA ALA A 974 -6.65 -30.53 22.00
C ALA A 974 -7.34 -31.83 22.51
N ASN A 975 -6.67 -32.97 22.35
CA ASN A 975 -7.18 -34.33 22.67
C ASN A 975 -8.35 -34.80 21.80
N THR A 976 -8.59 -34.16 20.67
CA THR A 976 -9.53 -34.61 19.65
C THR A 976 -8.81 -34.96 18.35
N VAL A 977 -9.53 -35.59 17.44
CA VAL A 977 -9.04 -35.94 16.11
C VAL A 977 -10.17 -35.80 15.09
N SER A 978 -9.85 -35.35 13.88
CA SER A 978 -10.74 -35.43 12.73
C SER A 978 -10.50 -36.74 11.99
N PHE A 979 -11.59 -37.44 11.64
CA PHE A 979 -11.55 -38.73 10.94
C PHE A 979 -11.85 -38.52 9.45
N TYR A 980 -10.91 -38.89 8.60
CA TYR A 980 -11.07 -38.84 7.16
C TYR A 980 -10.97 -40.23 6.54
N ARG A 981 -11.69 -40.42 5.43
CA ARG A 981 -11.49 -41.57 4.55
C ARG A 981 -11.58 -41.10 3.10
N GLY A 982 -10.52 -41.33 2.33
CA GLY A 982 -10.34 -40.64 1.06
C GLY A 982 -10.32 -39.12 1.28
N PRO A 983 -11.01 -38.32 0.44
CA PRO A 983 -11.10 -36.87 0.59
C PRO A 983 -12.21 -36.41 1.56
N ILE A 984 -12.99 -37.34 2.13
CA ILE A 984 -14.19 -37.00 2.91
C ILE A 984 -13.86 -36.90 4.39
N LEU A 985 -14.23 -35.77 5.00
CA LEU A 985 -14.31 -35.61 6.44
C LEU A 985 -15.61 -36.25 6.93
N TYR A 986 -15.51 -37.15 7.88
CA TYR A 986 -16.68 -37.73 8.52
C TYR A 986 -17.06 -36.95 9.77
N ALA A 987 -18.37 -36.85 10.00
CA ALA A 987 -18.95 -36.18 11.15
C ALA A 987 -19.92 -37.13 11.87
N TYR A 988 -19.90 -37.07 13.20
CA TYR A 988 -21.07 -37.44 13.96
C TYR A 988 -22.19 -36.44 13.66
N ASP A 989 -23.41 -36.94 13.53
CA ASP A 989 -24.60 -36.12 13.34
C ASP A 989 -25.75 -36.69 14.19
N ALA A 990 -26.37 -35.82 14.99
CA ALA A 990 -27.42 -36.22 15.94
C ALA A 990 -28.64 -36.90 15.30
N ARG A 991 -28.92 -36.70 14.01
CA ARG A 991 -30.04 -37.35 13.32
C ARG A 991 -29.87 -38.85 13.16
N TYR A 992 -28.63 -39.33 13.08
CA TYR A 992 -28.33 -40.73 12.82
C TYR A 992 -27.78 -41.46 14.05
N ASN A 993 -27.83 -40.82 15.22
CA ASN A 993 -27.27 -41.35 16.43
C ASN A 993 -28.27 -41.26 17.58
N THR A 994 -28.18 -42.21 18.50
CA THR A 994 -28.91 -42.19 19.77
C THR A 994 -28.13 -41.53 20.90
N LEU A 995 -26.80 -41.41 20.74
CA LEU A 995 -25.89 -40.76 21.69
C LEU A 995 -26.01 -39.25 21.60
N ASN A 996 -25.93 -38.53 22.73
CA ASN A 996 -25.76 -37.08 22.70
C ASN A 996 -24.31 -36.70 22.34
N PRO A 997 -24.06 -35.53 21.74
CA PRO A 997 -22.72 -35.07 21.38
C PRO A 997 -21.73 -35.05 22.55
N SER A 998 -22.19 -34.66 23.75
CA SER A 998 -21.37 -34.63 24.98
C SER A 998 -21.01 -36.01 25.52
N GLU A 999 -21.74 -37.05 25.11
CA GLU A 999 -21.60 -38.44 25.57
C GLU A 999 -20.78 -39.28 24.61
N LEU A 1000 -20.28 -38.71 23.51
CA LEU A 1000 -19.53 -39.45 22.50
C LEU A 1000 -18.30 -40.14 23.09
N PRO A 1001 -18.19 -41.47 22.99
CA PRO A 1001 -17.04 -42.21 23.50
C PRO A 1001 -15.77 -41.81 22.73
N LYS A 1002 -14.60 -42.08 23.33
CA LYS A 1002 -13.32 -41.75 22.70
C LYS A 1002 -13.04 -42.73 21.57
N ILE A 1003 -12.53 -42.24 20.44
CA ILE A 1003 -11.99 -43.09 19.38
C ILE A 1003 -10.53 -43.39 19.64
N ASP A 1004 -10.07 -44.58 19.21
CA ASP A 1004 -8.66 -44.94 19.19
C ASP A 1004 -8.16 -44.89 17.73
N PRO A 1005 -7.40 -43.86 17.33
CA PRO A 1005 -6.94 -43.71 15.95
C PRO A 1005 -6.08 -44.88 15.44
N ALA A 1006 -5.47 -45.68 16.32
CA ALA A 1006 -4.68 -46.84 15.93
C ALA A 1006 -5.53 -48.04 15.48
N THR A 1007 -6.80 -48.11 15.91
CA THR A 1007 -7.70 -49.25 15.65
C THR A 1007 -9.03 -48.86 15.02
N ALA A 1008 -9.36 -47.56 14.97
CA ALA A 1008 -10.59 -47.05 14.39
C ALA A 1008 -10.68 -47.38 12.89
N GLN A 1009 -11.76 -48.06 12.52
CA GLN A 1009 -12.08 -48.41 11.14
C GLN A 1009 -13.49 -47.94 10.80
N PHE A 1010 -13.67 -47.57 9.54
CA PHE A 1010 -14.99 -47.25 9.00
C PHE A 1010 -15.65 -48.52 8.45
N THR A 1011 -16.86 -48.81 8.94
CA THR A 1011 -17.71 -49.87 8.38
C THR A 1011 -18.84 -49.21 7.57
N PRO A 1012 -18.86 -49.33 6.23
CA PRO A 1012 -19.94 -48.81 5.42
C PRO A 1012 -21.30 -49.41 5.81
N GLY A 1013 -22.36 -48.62 5.71
CA GLY A 1013 -23.72 -49.09 5.94
C GLY A 1013 -24.74 -48.31 5.12
N THR A 1014 -26.01 -48.72 5.21
CA THR A 1014 -27.16 -47.97 4.72
C THR A 1014 -27.97 -47.44 5.90
N PHE A 1015 -28.62 -46.30 5.71
CA PHE A 1015 -29.54 -45.76 6.70
C PHE A 1015 -30.98 -45.92 6.20
N ASP A 1016 -31.74 -46.81 6.84
CA ASP A 1016 -33.11 -47.17 6.47
C ASP A 1016 -34.13 -46.44 7.38
N GLY A 1017 -34.02 -45.11 7.50
CA GLY A 1017 -34.90 -44.28 8.32
C GLY A 1017 -35.49 -43.09 7.57
N ASP A 1018 -36.41 -42.36 8.22
CA ASP A 1018 -37.17 -41.25 7.63
C ASP A 1018 -36.39 -39.92 7.51
N ALA A 1019 -35.07 -39.94 7.70
CA ALA A 1019 -34.22 -38.75 7.56
C ALA A 1019 -33.76 -38.54 6.11
N ILE A 1020 -33.33 -37.32 5.78
CA ILE A 1020 -32.68 -37.01 4.50
C ILE A 1020 -31.48 -37.95 4.32
N PRO A 1021 -31.41 -38.81 3.29
CA PRO A 1021 -30.30 -39.75 3.15
C PRO A 1021 -28.95 -39.04 2.99
N PRO A 1022 -27.91 -39.43 3.74
CA PRO A 1022 -26.57 -38.91 3.54
C PRO A 1022 -25.95 -39.45 2.25
N TRP A 1023 -24.92 -38.80 1.73
CA TRP A 1023 -24.15 -39.34 0.61
C TRP A 1023 -23.41 -40.61 1.02
N ILE A 1024 -22.74 -40.57 2.17
CA ILE A 1024 -22.04 -41.71 2.75
C ILE A 1024 -22.47 -41.89 4.20
N TYR A 1025 -22.78 -43.12 4.57
CA TYR A 1025 -23.16 -43.53 5.92
C TYR A 1025 -22.35 -44.74 6.38
N GLY A 1026 -22.06 -44.79 7.67
CA GLY A 1026 -21.47 -45.97 8.28
C GLY A 1026 -21.23 -45.81 9.77
N THR A 1027 -20.44 -46.70 10.33
CA THR A 1027 -20.05 -46.69 11.74
C THR A 1027 -18.55 -46.66 11.92
N ILE A 1028 -18.11 -46.01 13.00
CA ILE A 1028 -16.76 -46.12 13.54
C ILE A 1028 -16.86 -46.72 14.94
N ASN A 1029 -16.02 -47.70 15.26
CA ASN A 1029 -15.97 -48.24 16.62
C ASN A 1029 -15.14 -47.32 17.51
N ALA A 1030 -15.72 -46.94 18.64
CA ALA A 1030 -14.98 -46.27 19.72
C ALA A 1030 -14.02 -47.25 20.41
N ALA A 1031 -13.11 -46.71 21.24
CA ALA A 1031 -12.12 -47.50 21.95
C ALA A 1031 -12.74 -48.51 22.94
N ASP A 1032 -13.96 -48.26 23.43
CA ASP A 1032 -14.73 -49.17 24.27
C ASP A 1032 -15.62 -50.15 23.49
N GLY A 1033 -15.56 -50.13 22.15
CA GLY A 1033 -16.37 -50.94 21.25
C GLY A 1033 -17.74 -50.37 20.91
N THR A 1034 -18.12 -49.22 21.47
CA THR A 1034 -19.40 -48.56 21.15
C THR A 1034 -19.39 -48.07 19.69
N PRO A 1035 -20.38 -48.43 18.86
CA PRO A 1035 -20.47 -47.89 17.50
C PRO A 1035 -20.92 -46.44 17.53
N ILE A 1036 -20.21 -45.57 16.80
CA ILE A 1036 -20.60 -44.19 16.52
C ILE A 1036 -21.03 -44.14 15.06
N HIS A 1037 -22.27 -43.74 14.78
CA HIS A 1037 -22.73 -43.56 13.41
C HIS A 1037 -22.21 -42.23 12.87
N VAL A 1038 -21.65 -42.26 11.66
CA VAL A 1038 -21.08 -41.09 11.03
C VAL A 1038 -21.52 -40.97 9.58
N VAL A 1039 -21.52 -39.73 9.10
CA VAL A 1039 -21.84 -39.35 7.73
C VAL A 1039 -20.77 -38.45 7.15
N ASP A 1040 -20.74 -38.30 5.83
CA ASP A 1040 -19.92 -37.28 5.18
C ASP A 1040 -20.30 -35.86 5.67
N LEU A 1041 -19.32 -34.95 5.73
CA LEU A 1041 -19.54 -33.59 6.21
C LEU A 1041 -20.63 -32.86 5.43
N SER A 1042 -20.72 -33.06 4.11
CA SER A 1042 -21.69 -32.35 3.28
C SER A 1042 -23.13 -32.69 3.69
N SER A 1043 -23.35 -33.93 4.15
CA SER A 1043 -24.62 -34.42 4.65
C SER A 1043 -24.89 -34.03 6.10
N ALA A 1044 -23.89 -33.76 6.92
CA ALA A 1044 -24.05 -33.42 8.34
C ALA A 1044 -24.72 -32.03 8.56
N GLY A 1045 -25.51 -31.88 9.62
CA GLY A 1045 -26.16 -30.63 10.04
C GLY A 1045 -27.25 -30.11 9.10
N GLN A 1046 -27.68 -30.89 8.11
CA GLN A 1046 -28.58 -30.45 7.03
C GLN A 1046 -29.99 -30.06 7.50
N THR A 1047 -30.40 -30.42 8.72
CA THR A 1047 -31.68 -29.98 9.31
C THR A 1047 -31.50 -29.05 10.52
N GLY A 1048 -30.33 -28.40 10.66
CA GLY A 1048 -30.03 -27.52 11.78
C GLY A 1048 -29.78 -28.25 13.11
N ASN A 1049 -29.45 -29.54 13.04
CA ASN A 1049 -29.04 -30.33 14.20
C ASN A 1049 -27.54 -30.15 14.50
N GLN A 1050 -27.14 -30.50 15.73
CA GLN A 1050 -25.72 -30.49 16.11
C GLN A 1050 -24.96 -31.63 15.41
N TYR A 1051 -23.75 -31.31 14.93
CA TYR A 1051 -22.78 -32.26 14.41
C TYR A 1051 -21.38 -31.98 14.97
N VAL A 1052 -20.51 -32.99 14.92
CA VAL A 1052 -19.15 -32.95 15.48
C VAL A 1052 -18.18 -33.61 14.50
N THR A 1053 -17.12 -32.90 14.12
CA THR A 1053 -16.01 -33.44 13.30
C THR A 1053 -14.75 -33.70 14.12
N TRP A 1054 -14.57 -32.97 15.23
CA TRP A 1054 -13.50 -33.20 16.20
C TRP A 1054 -13.94 -34.20 17.26
N LEU A 1055 -13.69 -35.48 17.03
CA LEU A 1055 -14.03 -36.57 17.93
C LEU A 1055 -12.97 -36.72 19.02
N ARG A 1056 -13.38 -36.99 20.27
CA ARG A 1056 -12.43 -37.20 21.38
C ARG A 1056 -11.57 -38.44 21.10
N ALA A 1057 -10.26 -38.36 21.33
CA ALA A 1057 -9.35 -39.48 21.09
C ALA A 1057 -8.71 -40.01 22.38
N THR A 1058 -8.35 -41.29 22.42
CA THR A 1058 -7.53 -41.89 23.49
C THR A 1058 -6.09 -41.36 23.47
N ALA A 1059 -5.50 -41.30 22.28
CA ALA A 1059 -4.22 -40.70 21.98
C ALA A 1059 -4.23 -40.14 20.54
N PRO A 1060 -4.24 -38.80 20.34
CA PRO A 1060 -4.15 -38.22 19.00
C PRO A 1060 -2.82 -38.58 18.31
N PRO A 1061 -2.82 -38.98 17.03
CA PRO A 1061 -1.58 -39.30 16.30
C PRO A 1061 -0.82 -38.02 15.92
N VAL A 1062 0.38 -38.15 15.36
CA VAL A 1062 0.98 -37.03 14.61
C VAL A 1062 0.15 -36.82 13.36
N SER A 1063 -0.31 -35.58 13.11
CA SER A 1063 -1.10 -35.26 11.92
C SER A 1063 -0.34 -35.64 10.65
N GLU A 1064 -0.94 -36.48 9.80
CA GLU A 1064 -0.34 -36.89 8.52
C GLU A 1064 -0.44 -35.78 7.46
N VAL A 1065 -1.25 -34.75 7.73
CA VAL A 1065 -1.72 -33.77 6.74
C VAL A 1065 -0.83 -32.53 6.63
N ILE A 1066 -0.13 -32.08 7.69
CA ILE A 1066 0.70 -30.85 7.64
C ILE A 1066 2.00 -31.03 8.47
N PRO A 1067 3.18 -30.91 7.82
CA PRO A 1067 3.81 -29.59 7.69
C PRO A 1067 4.33 -29.33 6.27
N TYR A 1068 3.66 -28.45 5.53
CA TYR A 1068 4.30 -27.74 4.43
C TYR A 1068 5.29 -26.75 5.06
N SER A 1069 6.54 -27.16 5.27
CA SER A 1069 7.64 -26.20 5.38
C SER A 1069 8.01 -25.79 3.97
N ALA A 1070 8.09 -24.48 3.71
CA ALA A 1070 8.70 -23.95 2.48
C ALA A 1070 10.12 -24.52 2.25
N ASP A 1071 10.79 -24.95 3.32
CA ASP A 1071 12.11 -25.61 3.31
C ASP A 1071 12.12 -27.05 2.75
N ALA A 1072 10.97 -27.61 2.37
CA ALA A 1072 10.87 -28.96 1.78
C ALA A 1072 10.84 -28.96 0.24
N GLN A 1073 11.19 -27.83 -0.40
CA GLN A 1073 11.50 -27.76 -1.83
C GLN A 1073 12.99 -27.51 -2.07
#